data_AF-A0AA45WU16-F1
#
_entry.id   AF-A0AA45WU16-F1
#
_cell.length_a   1.000
_cell.length_b   1.000
_cell.length_c   1.000
_cell.angle_alpha   90.00
_cell.angle_beta   90.00
_cell.angle_gamma   90.00
#
_symmetry.space_group_name_H-M   'P 1'
#
loop_
_entity.id
_entity.type
_entity.pdbx_description
1 polymer ?
#
loop_
_entity_poly.entity_id
_entity_poly.type
_entity_poly.pdbx_seq_one_letter_code
_entity_poly.pdbx_strand_id
1 'polypeptide(L)'
;MDQTESKYQKCIASAFQKISMKDRVDLVVGIPLVSAWEDAQEMISILDSGMNAFYPELKVLYISLGCPNQSSLGMLEIYESGRKEPVLTSEIESSLSGRGWAVRGLMDIAHRMSADLLIAEQNLLPKTGDDLPKGLAPDWVKLMYQPIRDGVAQFVLPRFTLSHLANPVGYHFAFPIVATLFNVELKACMDAGMAISRQLLSRLASDLAFTKDEVNEYGLNYWLIARVSEMKAKTAEVYLGVKPKTSLPVNMNHLFSQAAHVIFQFVKKSQEKWMASPQAVQSSLIIGLRKDQFLEDTENDVRPRIAQFRRGYNRYYEAIWSRVYSEDISSQLVSIVQRAETGQETFAFPAALWTQIVYETIIAYHFIPMVDNEDLINGLAALFEGRLAGYFLEIEKDAGNYQDQEPTHFTADSFQAQANLEAQVDEFISRKNAFRQNWLHHKAELEPFLPEISYWEYIPGVPILLPHVAKSPAGNTAHVYDTYEKLLQEYSEEFKQFIRENLDLTPDAGHEKISQGIREQVGQMEEDLDEILLPGNLHNLRGVQRIADKIFRIYPSPQSMSLKEEAAIRLLRVNPPRNLITRWGYQDMEELLQHRNALDILALAPWAEVDKYSTWNTEWLRENLKPEDFEMSPVVPLVVDYTDFPGLTSMAEASSLYHLTSRVVISNLREGSGGEFPKIRFLTTTLKRIIEAEQYGKVWETFAQNCAADEFAKCVINSIGGHWGMGMFSAHAVFENTQQMILRNKLLEIAGYDWGLSGLAVERAKEQLTRMANAYHLGLTLPDGVFVTCCVWSWASYSSKGGKGIPTPLSLMVERRRFSSELFGRLYEKVVGERAEILPMIIDLMGRGKEREDLAVRCLGAVPVKSELIIDHKDGLETSPHAGKMVRSPYNPILAPLAENDWENKYVLNCGAIRLQGSVHIFYRAVGDDGISRIGLAVSHDGLKVDERFSEPIFSPANDSEKMGCEDPRLIAMEGRIYMLYTAYDGVIPQIALASISEEDMAVRNWDGWHREGLLFPGFHNKDAVLFPERFDGKLVLYHRIAPSIWITYSDTFTTPWPRDGHKIILGTRSGMTWDAVKIGAGAQPIKTKYGWLHIYHGVDYVFCYRLGVFLTSLEDPAKLIYRSPNPVLEPETSYELGVSGKSWVPNVVFTCGAVPTEDKEILDEEDELLVYYGGADTVIGVASAKVKDLIPEKYRQLP
;
A
#
# COMPACT_ATOMS: atom_id res chain seq x y z
N MET A 1 24.68 -18.44 11.42
CA MET A 1 25.61 -17.69 12.30
C MET A 1 26.83 -17.33 11.49
N ASP A 2 27.23 -16.06 11.53
CA ASP A 2 28.39 -15.50 10.80
C ASP A 2 29.69 -16.27 11.13
N GLN A 3 30.49 -16.59 10.12
CA GLN A 3 31.80 -17.24 10.29
C GLN A 3 32.73 -16.42 11.20
N THR A 4 32.60 -15.09 11.18
CA THR A 4 33.37 -14.15 12.01
C THR A 4 33.11 -14.34 13.50
N GLU A 5 31.83 -14.46 13.87
CA GLU A 5 31.42 -14.65 15.28
C GLU A 5 31.87 -16.02 15.81
N SER A 6 31.81 -17.08 14.99
CA SER A 6 32.30 -18.40 15.38
C SER A 6 33.80 -18.40 15.68
N LYS A 7 34.59 -17.67 14.88
CA LYS A 7 36.03 -17.49 15.12
C LYS A 7 36.30 -16.72 16.40
N TYR A 8 35.58 -15.60 16.60
CA TYR A 8 35.68 -14.80 17.82
C TYR A 8 35.41 -15.63 19.08
N GLN A 9 34.30 -16.39 19.11
CA GLN A 9 33.94 -17.21 20.26
C GLN A 9 35.00 -18.28 20.57
N LYS A 10 35.66 -18.85 19.55
CA LYS A 10 36.79 -19.78 19.74
C LYS A 10 38.01 -19.08 20.34
N CYS A 11 38.36 -17.89 19.86
CA CYS A 11 39.46 -17.10 20.43
C CYS A 11 39.20 -16.77 21.92
N ILE A 12 38.01 -16.28 22.26
CA ILE A 12 37.66 -15.95 23.64
C ILE A 12 37.57 -17.19 24.52
N ALA A 13 37.01 -18.30 24.03
CA ALA A 13 36.99 -19.56 24.77
C ALA A 13 38.41 -20.07 25.08
N SER A 14 39.34 -19.96 24.13
CA SER A 14 40.76 -20.31 24.31
C SER A 14 41.45 -19.39 25.32
N ALA A 15 41.23 -18.08 25.22
CA ALA A 15 41.74 -17.11 26.19
C ALA A 15 41.22 -17.42 27.61
N PHE A 16 39.93 -17.73 27.74
CA PHE A 16 39.29 -18.04 29.01
C PHE A 16 39.78 -19.35 29.62
N GLN A 17 40.01 -20.40 28.82
CA GLN A 17 40.55 -21.69 29.30
C GLN A 17 41.94 -21.55 29.94
N LYS A 18 42.72 -20.54 29.53
CA LYS A 18 44.04 -20.26 30.09
C LYS A 18 43.98 -19.48 31.42
N ILE A 19 42.82 -18.92 31.78
CA ILE A 19 42.59 -18.25 33.07
C ILE A 19 42.37 -19.32 34.15
N SER A 20 43.44 -19.91 34.67
CA SER A 20 43.39 -20.87 35.77
C SER A 20 43.24 -20.18 37.13
N MET A 21 42.10 -19.55 37.40
CA MET A 21 41.79 -19.02 38.74
C MET A 21 40.57 -19.71 39.36
N LYS A 22 40.79 -20.36 40.50
CA LYS A 22 39.73 -20.88 41.38
C LYS A 22 39.14 -19.80 42.31
N ASP A 23 39.69 -18.58 42.27
CA ASP A 23 39.37 -17.48 43.16
C ASP A 23 38.53 -16.40 42.48
N ARG A 24 37.67 -15.74 43.27
CA ARG A 24 36.89 -14.57 42.87
C ARG A 24 37.81 -13.39 42.50
N VAL A 25 37.65 -12.82 41.31
CA VAL A 25 38.29 -11.56 40.87
C VAL A 25 37.29 -10.42 41.06
N ASP A 26 37.72 -9.30 41.64
CA ASP A 26 36.85 -8.15 41.86
C ASP A 26 36.94 -7.13 40.72
N LEU A 27 38.13 -6.94 40.14
CA LEU A 27 38.38 -6.01 39.03
C LEU A 27 39.28 -6.65 37.96
N VAL A 28 38.85 -6.56 36.70
CA VAL A 28 39.69 -6.82 35.53
C VAL A 28 40.25 -5.50 35.02
N VAL A 29 41.56 -5.42 34.89
CA VAL A 29 42.26 -4.29 34.25
C VAL A 29 42.69 -4.73 32.86
N GLY A 30 41.99 -4.22 31.85
CA GLY A 30 42.17 -4.58 30.45
C GLY A 30 43.02 -3.56 29.68
N ILE A 31 43.97 -4.05 28.89
CA ILE A 31 44.84 -3.23 28.04
C ILE A 31 44.74 -3.75 26.60
N PRO A 32 43.97 -3.08 25.71
CA PRO A 32 43.94 -3.44 24.29
C PRO A 32 45.31 -3.15 23.66
N LEU A 33 45.97 -4.17 23.13
CA LEU A 33 47.34 -4.09 22.59
C LEU A 33 47.31 -3.66 21.12
N VAL A 34 47.90 -2.51 20.81
CA VAL A 34 48.06 -1.97 19.44
C VAL A 34 49.54 -1.74 19.09
N SER A 35 50.41 -1.57 20.10
CA SER A 35 51.87 -1.40 19.97
C SER A 35 52.66 -2.52 20.69
N ALA A 36 53.95 -2.27 20.98
CA ALA A 36 54.88 -3.25 21.53
C ALA A 36 54.52 -3.67 22.98
N TRP A 37 54.97 -4.85 23.42
CA TRP A 37 54.64 -5.41 24.74
C TRP A 37 55.26 -4.62 25.90
N GLU A 38 56.41 -3.98 25.65
CA GLU A 38 57.14 -3.14 26.60
C GLU A 38 56.28 -1.97 27.11
N ASP A 39 55.50 -1.35 26.22
CA ASP A 39 54.55 -0.27 26.55
C ASP A 39 53.46 -0.78 27.52
N ALA A 40 52.97 -2.00 27.28
CA ALA A 40 51.97 -2.62 28.15
C ALA A 40 52.55 -2.96 29.53
N GLN A 41 53.81 -3.41 29.62
CA GLN A 41 54.49 -3.67 30.89
C GLN A 41 54.65 -2.39 31.73
N GLU A 42 55.07 -1.30 31.11
CA GLU A 42 55.19 0.00 31.78
C GLU A 42 53.82 0.48 32.31
N MET A 43 52.78 0.35 31.50
CA MET A 43 51.41 0.68 31.89
C MET A 43 50.93 -0.14 33.09
N ILE A 44 51.17 -1.46 33.07
CA ILE A 44 50.82 -2.36 34.17
C ILE A 44 51.55 -1.92 35.44
N SER A 45 52.84 -1.56 35.38
CA SER A 45 53.59 -1.08 36.54
C SER A 45 52.98 0.18 37.17
N ILE A 46 52.55 1.15 36.34
CA ILE A 46 51.91 2.39 36.83
C ILE A 46 50.54 2.09 37.45
N LEU A 47 49.72 1.29 36.76
CA LEU A 47 48.40 0.88 37.24
C LEU A 47 48.50 0.07 38.53
N ASP A 48 49.48 -0.84 38.63
CA ASP A 48 49.70 -1.66 39.82
C ASP A 48 50.17 -0.82 41.01
N SER A 49 51.03 0.18 40.78
CA SER A 49 51.36 1.16 41.81
C SER A 49 50.10 1.89 42.32
N GLY A 50 49.18 2.26 41.43
CA GLY A 50 47.91 2.88 41.80
C GLY A 50 46.98 1.94 42.57
N MET A 51 46.81 0.71 42.08
CA MET A 51 46.03 -0.33 42.75
C MET A 51 46.60 -0.64 44.14
N ASN A 52 47.92 -0.67 44.33
CA ASN A 52 48.57 -0.87 45.63
C ASN A 52 48.36 0.30 46.58
N ALA A 53 48.43 1.52 46.08
CA ALA A 53 48.26 2.72 46.89
C ALA A 53 46.81 2.91 47.38
N PHE A 54 45.82 2.61 46.52
CA PHE A 54 44.42 2.95 46.80
C PHE A 54 43.53 1.76 47.11
N TYR A 55 43.84 0.57 46.58
CA TYR A 55 43.01 -0.63 46.66
C TYR A 55 43.81 -1.92 46.96
N PRO A 56 44.65 -1.96 48.01
CA PRO A 56 45.50 -3.11 48.32
C PRO A 56 44.74 -4.41 48.62
N GLU A 57 43.44 -4.33 48.92
CA GLU A 57 42.58 -5.45 49.28
C GLU A 57 41.86 -6.13 48.11
N LEU A 58 41.80 -5.50 46.94
CA LEU A 58 41.09 -6.04 45.78
C LEU A 58 41.93 -7.12 45.08
N LYS A 59 41.26 -8.19 44.64
CA LYS A 59 41.85 -9.16 43.73
C LYS A 59 41.74 -8.66 42.30
N VAL A 60 42.88 -8.38 41.68
CA VAL A 60 42.96 -7.75 40.35
C VAL A 60 43.49 -8.75 39.33
N LEU A 61 42.88 -8.75 38.14
CA LEU A 61 43.40 -9.49 37.01
C LEU A 61 43.79 -8.52 35.90
N TYR A 62 45.07 -8.49 35.55
CA TYR A 62 45.57 -7.72 34.41
C TYR A 62 45.51 -8.58 33.15
N ILE A 63 44.82 -8.09 32.12
CA ILE A 63 44.68 -8.78 30.83
C ILE A 63 45.08 -7.85 29.69
N SER A 64 45.91 -8.34 28.79
CA SER A 64 46.16 -7.69 27.50
C SER A 64 45.68 -8.57 26.34
N LEU A 65 44.94 -7.95 25.40
CA LEU A 65 44.37 -8.59 24.21
C LEU A 65 44.70 -7.78 22.95
N GLY A 66 45.22 -8.42 21.90
CA GLY A 66 45.52 -7.77 20.61
C GLY A 66 46.05 -8.72 19.54
N CYS A 67 46.42 -8.18 18.37
CA CYS A 67 46.95 -8.92 17.22
C CYS A 67 48.43 -8.53 16.99
N PRO A 68 49.38 -9.47 16.81
CA PRO A 68 50.79 -9.11 16.63
C PRO A 68 51.05 -8.53 15.23
N ASN A 69 51.60 -7.33 15.15
CA ASN A 69 52.34 -6.89 13.97
C ASN A 69 53.79 -7.40 14.14
N GLN A 70 54.09 -8.52 13.47
CA GLN A 70 55.42 -9.13 13.27
C GLN A 70 56.42 -9.00 14.44
N SER A 71 56.62 -10.12 15.16
CA SER A 71 57.82 -10.50 15.92
C SER A 71 58.03 -10.00 17.38
N SER A 72 57.09 -10.24 18.30
CA SER A 72 57.45 -10.24 19.74
C SER A 72 56.56 -11.03 20.72
N LEU A 73 55.37 -11.52 20.37
CA LEU A 73 54.55 -12.36 21.28
C LEU A 73 54.88 -13.85 21.15
N GLY A 74 56.11 -14.21 21.50
CA GLY A 74 56.50 -15.59 21.75
C GLY A 74 56.37 -15.91 23.24
N MET A 75 55.41 -16.77 23.59
CA MET A 75 55.11 -17.27 24.95
C MET A 75 54.49 -16.25 25.94
N LEU A 76 53.49 -16.74 26.69
CA LEU A 76 52.99 -16.14 27.92
C LEU A 76 54.17 -15.89 28.87
N GLU A 77 54.71 -14.67 28.91
CA GLU A 77 55.49 -14.24 30.06
C GLU A 77 54.49 -13.91 31.17
N ILE A 78 54.44 -14.76 32.20
CA ILE A 78 53.83 -14.41 33.48
C ILE A 78 54.71 -13.30 34.05
N TYR A 79 54.33 -12.05 33.80
CA TYR A 79 54.89 -10.91 34.49
C TYR A 79 54.33 -10.93 35.92
N GLU A 80 55.20 -11.11 36.92
CA GLU A 80 54.80 -10.93 38.32
C GLU A 80 54.63 -9.43 38.58
N SER A 81 53.37 -8.99 38.68
CA SER A 81 53.07 -7.66 39.21
C SER A 81 53.59 -7.53 40.66
N GLY A 82 53.68 -6.32 41.19
CA GLY A 82 54.08 -6.09 42.59
C GLY A 82 53.17 -6.79 43.61
N ARG A 83 51.99 -7.25 43.19
CA ARG A 83 50.98 -7.99 43.98
C ARG A 83 51.09 -9.51 43.91
N LYS A 84 52.00 -10.08 43.11
CA LYS A 84 52.06 -11.53 42.77
C LYS A 84 50.77 -12.07 42.11
N GLU A 85 49.99 -11.19 41.48
CA GLU A 85 48.80 -11.57 40.71
C GLU A 85 49.22 -11.83 39.25
N PRO A 86 48.67 -12.85 38.57
CA PRO A 86 49.12 -13.20 37.23
C PRO A 86 48.63 -12.18 36.20
N VAL A 87 49.55 -11.71 35.36
CA VAL A 87 49.25 -10.98 34.13
C VAL A 87 49.01 -12.00 33.01
N LEU A 88 47.90 -11.86 32.29
CA LEU A 88 47.57 -12.75 31.16
C LEU A 88 47.62 -12.00 29.84
N THR A 89 48.36 -12.54 28.89
CA THR A 89 48.40 -12.10 27.50
C THR A 89 47.71 -13.13 26.62
N SER A 90 46.84 -12.68 25.72
CA SER A 90 46.25 -13.56 24.71
C SER A 90 46.12 -12.86 23.36
N GLU A 91 46.32 -13.64 22.32
CA GLU A 91 46.24 -13.18 20.93
C GLU A 91 44.80 -13.33 20.40
N ILE A 92 44.42 -12.41 19.53
CA ILE A 92 43.22 -12.49 18.69
C ILE A 92 43.66 -12.93 17.28
N GLU A 93 42.85 -13.77 16.61
CA GLU A 93 43.14 -14.22 15.24
C GLU A 93 43.31 -13.01 14.31
N SER A 94 44.26 -13.07 13.38
CA SER A 94 44.59 -11.97 12.46
C SER A 94 43.42 -11.52 11.57
N SER A 95 42.44 -12.38 11.36
CA SER A 95 41.20 -12.04 10.64
C SER A 95 40.22 -11.19 11.45
N LEU A 96 40.46 -11.06 12.76
CA LEU A 96 39.72 -10.23 13.73
C LEU A 96 40.62 -9.09 14.24
N SER A 97 41.35 -8.45 13.31
CA SER A 97 42.25 -7.33 13.62
C SER A 97 41.48 -6.06 14.00
N GLY A 98 41.94 -5.33 15.03
CA GLY A 98 41.42 -4.01 15.39
C GLY A 98 41.09 -3.86 16.87
N ARG A 99 41.15 -2.62 17.37
CA ARG A 99 40.94 -2.26 18.78
C ARG A 99 39.58 -2.72 19.34
N GLY A 100 38.50 -2.58 18.57
CA GLY A 100 37.16 -2.93 19.03
C GLY A 100 36.99 -4.42 19.35
N TRP A 101 37.64 -5.32 18.60
CA TRP A 101 37.63 -6.76 18.93
C TRP A 101 38.33 -7.05 20.26
N ALA A 102 39.43 -6.35 20.57
CA ALA A 102 40.11 -6.46 21.84
C ALA A 102 39.24 -5.97 23.01
N VAL A 103 38.62 -4.78 22.86
CA VAL A 103 37.72 -4.22 23.86
C VAL A 103 36.51 -5.14 24.10
N ARG A 104 35.90 -5.68 23.04
CA ARG A 104 34.82 -6.67 23.14
C ARG A 104 35.27 -7.92 23.91
N GLY A 105 36.46 -8.45 23.60
CA GLY A 105 37.04 -9.58 24.32
C GLY A 105 37.25 -9.31 25.81
N LEU A 106 37.73 -8.12 26.17
CA LEU A 106 37.91 -7.71 27.57
C LEU A 106 36.56 -7.63 28.30
N MET A 107 35.52 -7.10 27.65
CA MET A 107 34.16 -7.08 28.20
C MET A 107 33.61 -8.48 28.44
N ASP A 108 33.77 -9.39 27.47
CA ASP A 108 33.31 -10.77 27.57
C ASP A 108 34.00 -11.52 28.71
N ILE A 109 35.32 -11.34 28.87
CA ILE A 109 36.07 -11.96 29.96
C ILE A 109 35.61 -11.42 31.31
N ALA A 110 35.54 -10.09 31.47
CA ALA A 110 35.08 -9.49 32.73
C ALA A 110 33.65 -9.91 33.09
N HIS A 111 32.75 -10.01 32.09
CA HIS A 111 31.40 -10.50 32.27
C HIS A 111 31.37 -11.96 32.76
N ARG A 112 32.11 -12.87 32.10
CA ARG A 112 32.20 -14.29 32.50
C ARG A 112 32.78 -14.45 33.91
N MET A 113 33.65 -13.55 34.34
CA MET A 113 34.23 -13.53 35.69
C MET A 113 33.36 -12.83 36.74
N SER A 114 32.25 -12.20 36.34
CA SER A 114 31.41 -11.38 37.23
C SER A 114 32.18 -10.26 37.95
N ALA A 115 33.20 -9.71 37.27
CA ALA A 115 34.09 -8.67 37.77
C ALA A 115 33.75 -7.29 37.17
N ASP A 116 34.13 -6.22 37.87
CA ASP A 116 34.12 -4.88 37.30
C ASP A 116 35.28 -4.77 36.27
N LEU A 117 35.22 -3.84 35.32
CA LEU A 117 36.21 -3.68 34.25
C LEU A 117 36.79 -2.26 34.22
N LEU A 118 38.11 -2.14 34.18
CA LEU A 118 38.83 -0.90 33.91
C LEU A 118 39.68 -1.11 32.65
N ILE A 119 39.43 -0.33 31.61
CA ILE A 119 40.19 -0.35 30.36
C ILE A 119 41.17 0.83 30.37
N ALA A 120 42.45 0.55 30.14
CA ALA A 120 43.51 1.56 30.00
C ALA A 120 44.11 1.52 28.59
N GLU A 121 44.28 2.68 27.96
CA GLU A 121 44.76 2.81 26.57
C GLU A 121 46.25 3.17 26.53
N GLN A 122 47.02 2.48 25.67
CA GLN A 122 48.49 2.63 25.55
C GLN A 122 48.93 4.06 25.20
N ASN A 123 48.09 4.82 24.50
CA ASN A 123 48.35 6.20 24.10
C ASN A 123 48.39 7.20 25.28
N LEU A 124 48.13 6.73 26.50
CA LEU A 124 48.23 7.50 27.74
C LEU A 124 49.59 7.39 28.43
N LEU A 125 50.54 6.57 27.95
CA LEU A 125 51.87 6.48 28.57
C LEU A 125 52.57 7.85 28.64
N PRO A 126 53.26 8.16 29.76
CA PRO A 126 54.08 9.36 29.87
C PRO A 126 55.19 9.36 28.82
N LYS A 127 55.38 10.46 28.08
CA LYS A 127 56.56 10.63 27.21
C LYS A 127 57.64 11.40 27.98
N THR A 128 58.84 10.85 28.06
CA THR A 128 59.99 11.49 28.73
C THR A 128 60.39 12.79 28.02
N GLY A 129 60.32 13.93 28.72
CA GLY A 129 60.86 15.21 28.23
C GLY A 129 60.13 16.51 28.64
N ASP A 130 58.97 16.45 29.29
CA ASP A 130 58.17 17.64 29.64
C ASP A 130 58.29 18.06 31.12
N ASP A 131 58.25 19.37 31.40
CA ASP A 131 58.37 19.99 32.74
C ASP A 131 57.17 19.72 33.71
N LEU A 132 56.13 19.02 33.24
CA LEU A 132 54.93 18.65 34.01
C LEU A 132 54.60 17.15 33.79
N PRO A 133 54.07 16.44 34.79
CA PRO A 133 53.60 15.06 34.60
C PRO A 133 52.39 15.05 33.65
N LYS A 134 52.61 14.62 32.40
CA LYS A 134 51.57 14.40 31.37
C LYS A 134 51.41 12.90 31.15
N GLY A 135 50.17 12.42 31.11
CA GLY A 135 49.87 10.99 30.92
C GLY A 135 49.49 10.23 32.19
N LEU A 136 49.37 8.92 32.04
CA LEU A 136 48.86 7.98 33.01
C LEU A 136 49.63 8.11 34.34
N ALA A 137 48.88 8.32 35.43
CA ALA A 137 49.42 8.42 36.78
C ALA A 137 48.71 7.44 37.73
N PRO A 138 49.36 7.01 38.83
CA PRO A 138 48.77 6.05 39.77
C PRO A 138 47.42 6.47 40.37
N ASP A 139 47.16 7.77 40.55
CA ASP A 139 45.91 8.31 41.10
C ASP A 139 44.71 8.24 40.13
N TRP A 140 44.95 8.04 38.83
CA TRP A 140 43.89 7.87 37.83
C TRP A 140 43.07 6.61 38.08
N VAL A 141 43.71 5.55 38.59
CA VAL A 141 43.05 4.31 39.00
C VAL A 141 41.94 4.60 40.01
N LYS A 142 42.23 5.45 41.02
CA LYS A 142 41.24 5.87 42.00
C LYS A 142 40.13 6.69 41.36
N LEU A 143 40.47 7.67 40.52
CA LEU A 143 39.47 8.53 39.88
C LEU A 143 38.52 7.75 38.97
N MET A 144 39.03 6.80 38.18
CA MET A 144 38.24 5.98 37.27
C MET A 144 37.41 4.90 37.98
N TYR A 145 37.97 4.25 38.99
CA TYR A 145 37.33 3.07 39.60
C TYR A 145 36.49 3.39 40.84
N GLN A 146 36.85 4.38 41.65
CA GLN A 146 36.08 4.75 42.86
C GLN A 146 34.59 4.98 42.58
N PRO A 147 34.17 5.68 41.50
CA PRO A 147 32.75 5.90 41.22
C PRO A 147 31.97 4.61 40.92
N ILE A 148 32.63 3.62 40.29
CA ILE A 148 32.05 2.28 40.07
C ILE A 148 31.91 1.54 41.39
N ARG A 149 32.98 1.52 42.19
CA ARG A 149 33.02 0.82 43.48
C ARG A 149 31.98 1.35 44.47
N ASP A 150 31.81 2.66 44.54
CA ASP A 150 30.86 3.31 45.44
C ASP A 150 29.41 3.26 44.93
N GLY A 151 29.18 2.71 43.73
CA GLY A 151 27.85 2.61 43.11
C GLY A 151 27.27 3.95 42.65
N VAL A 152 28.11 4.99 42.57
CA VAL A 152 27.75 6.34 42.11
C VAL A 152 27.59 6.34 40.59
N ALA A 153 28.43 5.61 39.88
CA ALA A 153 28.38 5.41 38.43
C ALA A 153 28.42 3.92 38.08
N GLN A 154 27.88 3.60 36.91
CA GLN A 154 27.96 2.28 36.27
C GLN A 154 28.88 2.28 35.05
N PHE A 155 29.13 3.47 34.49
CA PHE A 155 30.03 3.73 33.37
C PHE A 155 30.81 5.01 33.66
N VAL A 156 32.14 4.95 33.58
CA VAL A 156 33.03 6.09 33.86
C VAL A 156 33.91 6.35 32.65
N LEU A 157 33.92 7.60 32.20
CA LEU A 157 34.71 8.06 31.07
C LEU A 157 35.71 9.15 31.49
N PRO A 158 36.90 9.20 30.88
CA PRO A 158 37.88 10.21 31.19
C PRO A 158 37.57 11.53 30.47
N ARG A 159 37.84 12.63 31.16
CA ARG A 159 37.78 13.99 30.66
C ARG A 159 39.11 14.67 30.92
N PHE A 160 39.61 15.42 29.95
CA PHE A 160 40.89 16.11 30.05
C PHE A 160 40.70 17.61 29.75
N THR A 161 41.65 18.43 30.18
CA THR A 161 41.78 19.80 29.68
C THR A 161 42.44 19.70 28.31
N LEU A 162 41.66 19.78 27.23
CA LEU A 162 42.08 19.35 25.89
C LEU A 162 42.27 20.53 24.92
N SER A 163 43.18 20.28 23.98
CA SER A 163 43.24 20.84 22.63
C SER A 163 41.89 20.74 21.90
N HIS A 164 41.58 21.73 21.06
CA HIS A 164 40.38 21.74 20.20
C HIS A 164 40.31 20.55 19.22
N LEU A 165 41.41 19.81 19.06
CA LEU A 165 41.56 18.67 18.15
C LEU A 165 41.40 17.29 18.80
N ALA A 166 41.14 17.22 20.11
CA ALA A 166 41.34 15.95 20.81
C ALA A 166 40.22 14.91 20.62
N ASN A 167 39.01 15.33 20.17
CA ASN A 167 37.89 14.42 19.90
C ASN A 167 36.91 14.99 18.85
N PRO A 168 37.35 15.31 17.62
CA PRO A 168 36.53 15.99 16.62
C PRO A 168 35.30 15.18 16.20
N VAL A 169 35.41 13.85 16.05
CA VAL A 169 34.26 12.99 15.69
C VAL A 169 33.26 12.91 16.84
N GLY A 170 33.73 12.82 18.09
CA GLY A 170 32.88 12.90 19.26
C GLY A 170 32.11 14.22 19.34
N TYR A 171 32.82 15.34 19.32
CA TYR A 171 32.22 16.66 19.54
C TYR A 171 31.35 17.14 18.39
N HIS A 172 31.76 16.91 17.14
CA HIS A 172 31.03 17.45 16.00
C HIS A 172 29.99 16.50 15.41
N PHE A 173 29.98 15.22 15.78
CA PHE A 173 29.08 14.23 15.16
C PHE A 173 28.40 13.33 16.18
N ALA A 174 29.15 12.52 16.94
CA ALA A 174 28.57 11.47 17.76
C ALA A 174 27.79 12.01 18.99
N PHE A 175 28.41 12.89 19.78
CA PHE A 175 27.79 13.42 21.00
C PHE A 175 26.56 14.29 20.73
N PRO A 176 26.51 15.16 19.70
CA PRO A 176 25.28 15.87 19.35
C PRO A 176 24.10 14.94 19.03
N ILE A 177 24.35 13.83 18.32
CA ILE A 177 23.32 12.82 18.01
C ILE A 177 22.88 12.10 19.29
N VAL A 178 23.82 11.66 20.12
CA VAL A 178 23.51 10.97 21.39
C VAL A 178 22.75 11.89 22.36
N ALA A 179 23.17 13.14 22.49
CA ALA A 179 22.48 14.15 23.29
C ALA A 179 21.04 14.36 22.80
N THR A 180 20.84 14.37 21.48
CA THR A 180 19.52 14.64 20.91
C THR A 180 18.59 13.44 20.97
N LEU A 181 19.07 12.23 20.64
CA LEU A 181 18.23 11.03 20.58
C LEU A 181 18.02 10.39 21.97
N PHE A 182 19.06 10.38 22.80
CA PHE A 182 19.07 9.68 24.09
C PHE A 182 19.14 10.59 25.31
N ASN A 183 19.18 11.92 25.11
CA ASN A 183 19.09 12.92 26.17
C ASN A 183 20.26 12.91 27.17
N VAL A 184 21.45 12.49 26.73
CA VAL A 184 22.67 12.48 27.54
C VAL A 184 23.74 13.33 26.86
N GLU A 185 24.15 14.42 27.51
CA GLU A 185 25.26 15.25 27.06
C GLU A 185 26.58 14.67 27.58
N LEU A 186 27.51 14.37 26.68
CA LEU A 186 28.83 13.84 26.98
C LEU A 186 29.93 14.78 26.47
N LYS A 187 30.97 14.98 27.27
CA LYS A 187 32.16 15.78 26.90
C LYS A 187 33.48 14.99 27.04
N ALA A 188 33.37 13.68 27.19
CA ALA A 188 34.48 12.75 27.42
C ALA A 188 35.43 12.57 26.23
N CYS A 189 36.63 12.04 26.51
CA CYS A 189 37.59 11.57 25.52
C CYS A 189 37.52 10.04 25.41
N MET A 190 37.00 9.53 24.30
CA MET A 190 36.74 8.08 24.12
C MET A 190 38.01 7.24 23.89
N ASP A 191 39.12 7.89 23.54
CA ASP A 191 40.40 7.24 23.24
C ASP A 191 41.38 7.31 24.42
N ALA A 192 40.87 7.21 25.64
CA ALA A 192 41.66 7.33 26.86
C ALA A 192 41.24 6.34 27.97
N GLY A 193 40.54 5.27 27.59
CA GLY A 193 40.07 4.24 28.50
C GLY A 193 38.66 4.50 29.04
N MET A 194 38.16 3.56 29.84
CA MET A 194 36.84 3.60 30.46
C MET A 194 36.75 2.63 31.65
N ALA A 195 35.79 2.83 32.56
CA ALA A 195 35.46 1.83 33.58
C ALA A 195 33.98 1.43 33.50
N ILE A 196 33.69 0.14 33.67
CA ILE A 196 32.36 -0.45 33.51
C ILE A 196 32.06 -1.35 34.70
N SER A 197 30.90 -1.16 35.33
CA SER A 197 30.45 -2.03 36.41
C SER A 197 30.01 -3.40 35.89
N ARG A 198 30.21 -4.46 36.69
CA ARG A 198 29.77 -5.83 36.41
C ARG A 198 28.27 -5.92 36.09
N GLN A 199 27.45 -5.08 36.73
CA GLN A 199 26.01 -5.01 36.51
C GLN A 199 25.70 -4.51 35.10
N LEU A 200 26.37 -3.46 34.64
CA LEU A 200 26.20 -2.93 33.29
C LEU A 200 26.77 -3.91 32.26
N LEU A 201 27.92 -4.53 32.52
CA LEU A 201 28.50 -5.56 31.66
C LEU A 201 27.52 -6.71 31.41
N SER A 202 26.81 -7.19 32.44
CA SER A 202 25.83 -8.26 32.29
C SER A 202 24.66 -7.90 31.35
N ARG A 203 24.27 -6.63 31.33
CA ARG A 203 23.22 -6.12 30.42
C ARG A 203 23.75 -5.94 29.01
N LEU A 204 24.95 -5.38 28.87
CA LEU A 204 25.61 -5.25 27.56
C LEU A 204 25.88 -6.63 26.94
N ALA A 205 26.17 -7.65 27.75
CA ALA A 205 26.43 -9.01 27.31
C ALA A 205 25.20 -9.75 26.74
N SER A 206 23.98 -9.35 27.13
CA SER A 206 22.76 -9.92 26.55
C SER A 206 22.45 -9.43 25.13
N ASP A 207 23.14 -8.39 24.64
CA ASP A 207 22.90 -7.77 23.33
C ASP A 207 23.94 -8.17 22.24
N LEU A 208 24.88 -9.08 22.51
CA LEU A 208 26.13 -9.27 21.73
C LEU A 208 25.97 -10.03 20.38
N ALA A 209 24.88 -9.85 19.65
CA ALA A 209 24.84 -10.18 18.23
C ALA A 209 25.35 -8.97 17.43
N PHE A 210 26.67 -8.75 17.44
CA PHE A 210 27.26 -7.65 16.70
C PHE A 210 27.45 -7.99 15.22
N THR A 211 27.31 -6.99 14.37
CA THR A 211 27.83 -7.02 13.02
C THR A 211 29.35 -6.79 13.03
N LYS A 212 30.04 -7.20 11.96
CA LYS A 212 31.48 -6.96 11.80
C LYS A 212 31.83 -5.46 11.90
N ASP A 213 30.99 -4.59 11.35
CA ASP A 213 31.22 -3.14 11.28
C ASP A 213 31.00 -2.44 12.62
N GLU A 214 30.10 -2.95 13.48
CA GLU A 214 29.92 -2.45 14.86
C GLU A 214 31.16 -2.64 15.74
N VAL A 215 31.96 -3.67 15.48
CA VAL A 215 33.11 -4.06 16.32
C VAL A 215 34.44 -3.65 15.71
N ASN A 216 34.48 -3.31 14.42
CA ASN A 216 35.74 -3.04 13.75
C ASN A 216 36.41 -1.75 14.27
N GLU A 217 37.74 -1.82 14.44
CA GLU A 217 38.63 -0.77 14.97
C GLU A 217 38.04 0.15 16.07
N TYR A 218 37.35 1.24 15.70
CA TYR A 218 36.85 2.27 16.61
C TYR A 218 35.32 2.24 16.80
N GLY A 219 34.58 1.45 16.01
CA GLY A 219 33.11 1.41 16.01
C GLY A 219 32.52 1.08 17.38
N LEU A 220 33.13 0.16 18.12
CA LEU A 220 32.59 -0.35 19.39
C LEU A 220 32.43 0.74 20.46
N ASN A 221 33.31 1.75 20.49
CA ASN A 221 33.20 2.84 21.46
C ASN A 221 31.94 3.68 21.20
N TYR A 222 31.61 3.92 19.94
CA TYR A 222 30.41 4.66 19.54
C TYR A 222 29.15 3.84 19.79
N TRP A 223 29.21 2.52 19.58
CA TRP A 223 28.13 1.61 19.95
C TRP A 223 27.88 1.63 21.47
N LEU A 224 28.96 1.56 22.28
CA LEU A 224 28.87 1.58 23.74
C LEU A 224 28.20 2.85 24.24
N ILE A 225 28.62 4.04 23.80
CA ILE A 225 28.00 5.29 24.26
C ILE A 225 26.53 5.40 23.85
N ALA A 226 26.18 4.92 22.66
CA ALA A 226 24.80 4.96 22.19
C ALA A 226 23.94 4.00 23.03
N ARG A 227 24.42 2.78 23.28
CA ARG A 227 23.71 1.77 24.07
C ARG A 227 23.60 2.12 25.55
N VAL A 228 24.70 2.58 26.17
CA VAL A 228 24.72 3.01 27.58
C VAL A 228 23.78 4.20 27.80
N SER A 229 23.78 5.18 26.88
CA SER A 229 22.87 6.33 26.92
C SER A 229 21.41 5.92 26.74
N GLU A 230 21.12 5.05 25.77
CA GLU A 230 19.78 4.51 25.55
C GLU A 230 19.26 3.72 26.77
N MET A 231 20.14 2.95 27.44
CA MET A 231 19.85 2.23 28.68
C MET A 231 19.69 3.15 29.90
N LYS A 232 20.03 4.44 29.78
CA LYS A 232 20.07 5.44 30.87
C LYS A 232 20.92 4.97 32.05
N ALA A 233 22.06 4.34 31.77
CA ALA A 233 22.98 3.92 32.81
C ALA A 233 23.63 5.14 33.49
N LYS A 234 23.91 5.02 34.80
CA LYS A 234 24.54 6.12 35.55
C LYS A 234 25.96 6.36 35.02
N THR A 235 26.16 7.47 34.32
CA THR A 235 27.43 7.79 33.67
C THR A 235 28.13 8.95 34.37
N ALA A 236 29.43 8.80 34.61
CA ALA A 236 30.27 9.86 35.16
C ALA A 236 31.47 10.17 34.26
N GLU A 237 31.82 11.45 34.18
CA GLU A 237 33.03 11.96 33.54
C GLU A 237 34.05 12.38 34.61
N VAL A 238 35.27 11.84 34.56
CA VAL A 238 36.31 12.13 35.55
C VAL A 238 37.44 12.97 34.97
N TYR A 239 37.81 14.06 35.63
CA TYR A 239 38.95 14.88 35.21
C TYR A 239 40.28 14.19 35.55
N LEU A 240 41.03 13.76 34.54
CA LEU A 240 42.33 13.08 34.69
C LEU A 240 43.55 13.98 34.44
N GLY A 241 43.35 15.28 34.23
CA GLY A 241 44.44 16.24 33.98
C GLY A 241 44.74 16.43 32.49
N VAL A 242 46.02 16.33 32.11
CA VAL A 242 46.52 16.65 30.76
C VAL A 242 46.83 15.37 29.99
N LYS A 243 46.19 15.19 28.82
CA LYS A 243 46.46 14.07 27.91
C LYS A 243 47.81 14.28 27.19
N PRO A 244 48.67 13.25 27.05
CA PRO A 244 49.89 13.35 26.26
C PRO A 244 49.60 13.73 24.80
N LYS A 245 50.49 14.54 24.19
CA LYS A 245 50.40 14.83 22.75
C LYS A 245 50.62 13.53 21.98
N THR A 246 49.55 13.07 21.37
CA THR A 246 49.50 11.86 20.55
C THR A 246 49.38 12.32 19.11
N SER A 247 50.23 11.78 18.23
CA SER A 247 50.00 11.89 16.79
C SER A 247 48.66 11.23 16.53
N LEU A 248 47.68 11.95 15.97
CA LEU A 248 46.39 11.39 15.58
C LEU A 248 46.68 10.09 14.82
N PRO A 249 46.40 8.91 15.42
CA PRO A 249 46.57 7.68 14.70
C PRO A 249 45.37 7.61 13.76
N VAL A 250 45.59 7.17 12.53
CA VAL A 250 44.53 6.85 11.56
C VAL A 250 43.98 8.04 10.76
N ASN A 251 43.65 7.73 9.51
CA ASN A 251 42.95 8.61 8.58
C ASN A 251 41.60 9.05 9.21
N MET A 252 41.43 10.35 9.46
CA MET A 252 40.22 10.94 10.07
C MET A 252 38.91 10.49 9.39
N ASN A 253 38.92 10.35 8.06
CA ASN A 253 37.76 9.87 7.32
C ASN A 253 37.38 8.43 7.69
N HIS A 254 38.37 7.58 7.99
CA HIS A 254 38.11 6.20 8.37
C HIS A 254 37.44 6.12 9.75
N LEU A 255 37.96 6.87 10.73
CA LEU A 255 37.37 6.99 12.06
C LEU A 255 35.94 7.52 11.99
N PHE A 256 35.72 8.59 11.22
CA PHE A 256 34.39 9.18 11.03
C PHE A 256 33.41 8.19 10.38
N SER A 257 33.85 7.49 9.33
CA SER A 257 32.99 6.56 8.58
C SER A 257 32.52 5.40 9.45
N GLN A 258 33.40 4.83 10.28
CA GLN A 258 33.03 3.80 11.26
C GLN A 258 32.04 4.34 12.28
N ALA A 259 32.28 5.53 12.84
CA ALA A 259 31.38 6.16 13.79
C ALA A 259 29.98 6.39 13.17
N ALA A 260 29.93 6.88 11.93
CA ALA A 260 28.69 7.14 11.20
C ALA A 260 27.89 5.86 10.96
N HIS A 261 28.54 4.80 10.47
CA HIS A 261 27.90 3.52 10.24
C HIS A 261 27.23 2.97 11.51
N VAL A 262 27.98 2.94 12.61
CA VAL A 262 27.49 2.42 13.89
C VAL A 262 26.34 3.25 14.43
N ILE A 263 26.48 4.58 14.44
CA ILE A 263 25.44 5.45 14.98
C ILE A 263 24.17 5.35 14.15
N PHE A 264 24.28 5.35 12.81
CA PHE A 264 23.11 5.32 11.93
C PHE A 264 22.32 4.02 12.11
N GLN A 265 22.99 2.87 12.07
CA GLN A 265 22.35 1.58 12.36
C GLN A 265 21.66 1.58 13.74
N PHE A 266 22.31 2.15 14.75
CA PHE A 266 21.76 2.24 16.09
C PHE A 266 20.52 3.13 16.18
N VAL A 267 20.43 4.20 15.37
CA VAL A 267 19.22 5.04 15.27
C VAL A 267 18.01 4.20 14.88
N LYS A 268 18.10 3.35 13.84
CA LYS A 268 16.98 2.50 13.43
C LYS A 268 16.63 1.46 14.49
N LYS A 269 17.63 0.77 15.04
CA LYS A 269 17.44 -0.25 16.08
C LYS A 269 16.73 0.30 17.32
N SER A 270 16.98 1.56 17.67
CA SER A 270 16.48 2.19 18.90
C SER A 270 15.28 3.12 18.68
N GLN A 271 14.63 3.07 17.50
CA GLN A 271 13.60 4.03 17.08
C GLN A 271 12.49 4.25 18.11
N GLU A 272 11.95 3.20 18.70
CA GLU A 272 10.84 3.30 19.64
C GLU A 272 11.22 4.12 20.88
N LYS A 273 12.45 3.92 21.36
CA LYS A 273 12.93 4.58 22.59
C LYS A 273 13.25 6.04 22.36
N TRP A 274 14.02 6.37 21.32
CA TRP A 274 14.38 7.76 21.08
C TRP A 274 13.21 8.60 20.55
N MET A 275 12.20 8.00 19.93
CA MET A 275 10.94 8.68 19.60
C MET A 275 10.16 9.11 20.86
N ALA A 276 10.18 8.28 21.91
CA ALA A 276 9.52 8.57 23.17
C ALA A 276 10.31 9.48 24.12
N SER A 277 11.60 9.75 23.84
CA SER A 277 12.45 10.57 24.71
C SER A 277 11.93 12.02 24.85
N PRO A 278 12.03 12.65 26.04
CA PRO A 278 11.69 14.06 26.23
C PRO A 278 12.65 15.00 25.47
N GLN A 279 12.45 16.32 25.56
CA GLN A 279 13.39 17.29 24.95
C GLN A 279 14.56 17.64 25.87
N ALA A 280 14.37 17.57 27.20
CA ALA A 280 15.39 17.97 28.18
C ALA A 280 16.59 17.01 28.18
N VAL A 281 17.78 17.55 27.92
CA VAL A 281 19.05 16.82 27.98
C VAL A 281 19.59 16.83 29.42
N GLN A 282 20.14 15.70 29.85
CA GLN A 282 20.82 15.57 31.15
C GLN A 282 22.32 15.59 30.94
N SER A 283 23.02 16.40 31.72
CA SER A 283 24.49 16.35 31.78
C SER A 283 24.95 15.16 32.61
N SER A 284 26.08 14.58 32.22
CA SER A 284 26.75 13.53 32.98
C SER A 284 27.24 14.03 34.35
N LEU A 285 27.45 13.11 35.30
CA LEU A 285 28.04 13.46 36.59
C LEU A 285 29.54 13.76 36.40
N ILE A 286 30.01 14.95 36.76
CA ILE A 286 31.42 15.31 36.66
C ILE A 286 32.12 15.12 38.01
N ILE A 287 33.25 14.40 38.02
CA ILE A 287 34.01 14.08 39.23
C ILE A 287 35.48 14.53 39.05
N GLY A 288 36.07 15.08 40.11
CA GLY A 288 37.45 15.56 40.11
C GLY A 288 37.58 17.07 39.88
N LEU A 289 38.78 17.60 40.12
CA LEU A 289 39.07 19.02 39.99
C LEU A 289 39.60 19.31 38.57
N ARG A 290 38.96 20.25 37.87
CA ARG A 290 39.52 20.85 36.67
C ARG A 290 40.76 21.66 37.07
N LYS A 291 41.93 21.28 36.55
CA LYS A 291 43.14 22.12 36.67
C LYS A 291 43.22 23.00 35.43
N ASP A 292 43.40 24.31 35.62
CA ASP A 292 43.50 25.33 34.56
C ASP A 292 44.87 25.30 33.86
N GLN A 293 45.23 24.15 33.31
CA GLN A 293 46.43 24.00 32.47
C GLN A 293 45.98 23.88 31.02
N PHE A 294 46.08 24.99 30.28
CA PHE A 294 45.76 25.06 28.86
C PHE A 294 46.95 24.55 28.04
N LEU A 295 46.67 23.73 27.03
CA LEU A 295 47.68 23.26 26.09
C LEU A 295 47.82 24.28 24.93
N GLU A 296 49.05 24.57 24.52
CA GLU A 296 49.32 25.24 23.25
C GLU A 296 48.89 24.32 22.10
N ASP A 297 47.85 24.72 21.37
CA ASP A 297 47.52 24.11 20.10
C ASP A 297 48.52 24.60 19.03
N THR A 298 49.12 23.67 18.31
CA THR A 298 49.93 24.01 17.14
C THR A 298 49.01 24.57 16.06
N GLU A 299 49.39 25.69 15.43
CA GLU A 299 48.71 26.25 14.25
C GLU A 299 48.29 25.13 13.29
N ASN A 300 46.98 25.03 13.04
CA ASN A 300 46.44 24.03 12.12
C ASN A 300 46.26 24.66 10.75
N ASP A 301 47.01 24.18 9.77
CA ASP A 301 46.73 24.51 8.38
C ASP A 301 45.36 23.93 7.97
N VAL A 302 44.35 24.79 7.79
CA VAL A 302 43.01 24.40 7.35
C VAL A 302 42.93 24.10 5.84
N ARG A 303 43.94 24.49 5.05
CA ARG A 303 43.94 24.37 3.58
C ARG A 303 43.80 22.91 3.09
N PRO A 304 44.47 21.90 3.68
CA PRO A 304 44.28 20.50 3.28
C PRO A 304 42.85 20.00 3.48
N ARG A 305 42.17 20.45 4.55
CA ARG A 305 40.78 20.07 4.87
C ARG A 305 39.80 20.70 3.89
N ILE A 306 39.96 21.99 3.59
CA ILE A 306 39.18 22.68 2.55
C ILE A 306 39.37 21.99 1.19
N ALA A 307 40.60 21.59 0.84
CA ALA A 307 40.87 20.87 -0.39
C ALA A 307 40.21 19.48 -0.43
N GLN A 308 40.17 18.76 0.70
CA GLN A 308 39.50 17.46 0.81
C GLN A 308 37.97 17.59 0.71
N PHE A 309 37.39 18.60 1.36
CA PHE A 309 35.98 18.97 1.21
C PHE A 309 35.63 19.24 -0.26
N ARG A 310 36.41 20.07 -0.97
CA ARG A 310 36.17 20.38 -2.39
C ARG A 310 36.26 19.15 -3.29
N ARG A 311 37.28 18.29 -3.08
CA ARG A 311 37.42 17.06 -3.86
C ARG A 311 36.27 16.10 -3.64
N GLY A 312 35.85 15.91 -2.38
CA GLY A 312 34.69 15.10 -2.08
C GLY A 312 33.40 15.70 -2.62
N TYR A 313 33.28 17.04 -2.60
CA TYR A 313 32.13 17.73 -3.19
C TYR A 313 31.97 17.44 -4.66
N ASN A 314 33.02 17.66 -5.43
CA ASN A 314 32.98 17.39 -6.86
C ASN A 314 32.78 15.91 -7.19
N ARG A 315 33.22 15.00 -6.31
CA ARG A 315 33.10 13.55 -6.51
C ARG A 315 31.67 13.03 -6.27
N TYR A 316 31.00 13.49 -5.22
CA TYR A 316 29.74 12.91 -4.75
C TYR A 316 28.49 13.73 -5.08
N TYR A 317 28.64 14.95 -5.61
CA TYR A 317 27.51 15.84 -5.88
C TYR A 317 26.46 15.23 -6.83
N GLU A 318 26.85 14.81 -8.03
CA GLU A 318 25.91 14.23 -9.01
C GLU A 318 25.41 12.84 -8.62
N ALA A 319 26.27 12.03 -8.00
CA ALA A 319 25.96 10.64 -7.66
C ALA A 319 25.08 10.50 -6.43
N ILE A 320 25.26 11.37 -5.42
CA ILE A 320 24.65 11.23 -4.10
C ILE A 320 23.87 12.50 -3.74
N TRP A 321 24.52 13.65 -3.65
CA TRP A 321 23.95 14.79 -2.93
C TRP A 321 22.79 15.47 -3.65
N SER A 322 22.84 15.55 -4.98
CA SER A 322 21.71 16.04 -5.80
C SER A 322 20.44 15.18 -5.69
N ARG A 323 20.56 13.95 -5.16
CA ARG A 323 19.45 13.01 -4.96
C ARG A 323 19.00 12.92 -3.51
N VAL A 324 19.89 13.26 -2.58
CA VAL A 324 19.70 13.07 -1.13
C VAL A 324 19.32 14.37 -0.43
N TYR A 325 19.97 15.49 -0.77
CA TYR A 325 19.78 16.75 -0.05
C TYR A 325 18.75 17.66 -0.70
N SER A 326 17.99 18.37 0.13
CA SER A 326 17.06 19.41 -0.34
C SER A 326 17.76 20.51 -1.16
N GLU A 327 16.99 21.21 -2.00
CA GLU A 327 17.51 22.33 -2.82
C GLU A 327 18.16 23.43 -1.97
N ASP A 328 17.67 23.65 -0.74
CA ASP A 328 18.25 24.61 0.21
C ASP A 328 19.66 24.19 0.65
N ILE A 329 19.84 22.96 1.12
CA ILE A 329 21.16 22.43 1.51
C ILE A 329 22.10 22.45 0.31
N SER A 330 21.63 22.01 -0.86
CA SER A 330 22.42 21.98 -2.08
C SER A 330 22.91 23.38 -2.46
N SER A 331 22.02 24.39 -2.41
CA SER A 331 22.36 25.79 -2.68
C SER A 331 23.38 26.35 -1.70
N GLN A 332 23.23 26.04 -0.41
CA GLN A 332 24.18 26.46 0.63
C GLN A 332 25.56 25.79 0.45
N LEU A 333 25.60 24.50 0.12
CA LEU A 333 26.85 23.78 -0.16
C LEU A 333 27.57 24.36 -1.39
N VAL A 334 26.85 24.67 -2.48
CA VAL A 334 27.42 25.37 -3.65
C VAL A 334 28.07 26.69 -3.21
N SER A 335 27.39 27.48 -2.38
CA SER A 335 27.93 28.74 -1.87
C SER A 335 29.22 28.54 -1.06
N ILE A 336 29.29 27.50 -0.21
CA ILE A 336 30.50 27.18 0.57
C ILE A 336 31.65 26.79 -0.35
N VAL A 337 31.39 25.98 -1.39
CA VAL A 337 32.41 25.59 -2.37
C VAL A 337 32.94 26.81 -3.12
N GLN A 338 32.06 27.72 -3.56
CA GLN A 338 32.47 28.96 -4.23
C GLN A 338 33.35 29.83 -3.33
N ARG A 339 32.99 29.98 -2.04
CA ARG A 339 33.82 30.71 -1.06
C ARG A 339 35.17 30.03 -0.81
N ALA A 340 35.21 28.70 -0.88
CA ALA A 340 36.45 27.94 -0.79
C ALA A 340 37.42 28.20 -1.95
N GLU A 341 36.94 28.78 -3.08
CA GLU A 341 37.77 29.18 -4.22
C GLU A 341 38.34 30.58 -4.08
N THR A 342 37.65 31.46 -3.35
CA THR A 342 38.05 32.87 -3.18
C THR A 342 39.09 33.08 -2.07
N GLY A 343 39.26 32.12 -1.16
CA GLY A 343 40.30 32.12 -0.12
C GLY A 343 39.78 31.68 1.26
N GLN A 344 40.70 31.22 2.12
CA GLN A 344 40.36 30.65 3.44
C GLN A 344 39.61 31.63 4.37
N GLU A 345 39.90 32.93 4.28
CA GLU A 345 39.26 33.98 5.10
C GLU A 345 37.74 34.12 4.85
N THR A 346 37.27 33.62 3.70
CA THR A 346 35.84 33.66 3.33
C THR A 346 35.13 32.32 3.55
N PHE A 347 35.86 31.27 3.94
CA PHE A 347 35.29 29.94 4.17
C PHE A 347 34.52 29.91 5.50
N ALA A 348 33.26 29.48 5.44
CA ALA A 348 32.41 29.32 6.62
C ALA A 348 31.48 28.12 6.39
N PHE A 349 31.43 27.22 7.37
CA PHE A 349 30.57 26.04 7.37
C PHE A 349 29.70 26.03 8.65
N PRO A 350 28.49 26.62 8.59
CA PRO A 350 27.65 26.82 9.78
C PRO A 350 27.23 25.50 10.45
N ALA A 351 27.13 25.52 11.78
CA ALA A 351 26.60 24.40 12.58
C ALA A 351 25.17 23.99 12.18
N ALA A 352 24.33 24.97 11.82
CA ALA A 352 22.96 24.75 11.31
C ALA A 352 22.92 23.86 10.07
N LEU A 353 23.74 24.21 9.08
CA LEU A 353 23.82 23.44 7.84
C LEU A 353 24.37 22.03 8.10
N TRP A 354 25.41 21.90 8.93
CA TRP A 354 25.96 20.60 9.30
C TRP A 354 24.92 19.69 9.96
N THR A 355 24.10 20.24 10.86
CA THR A 355 23.02 19.51 11.52
C THR A 355 21.98 19.00 10.53
N GLN A 356 21.56 19.84 9.57
CA GLN A 356 20.62 19.46 8.51
C GLN A 356 21.19 18.33 7.65
N ILE A 357 22.44 18.46 7.21
CA ILE A 357 23.16 17.46 6.42
C ILE A 357 23.17 16.12 7.15
N VAL A 358 23.54 16.10 8.44
CA VAL A 358 23.58 14.86 9.22
C VAL A 358 22.20 14.21 9.32
N TYR A 359 21.14 14.98 9.61
CA TYR A 359 19.78 14.43 9.71
C TYR A 359 19.22 13.92 8.39
N GLU A 360 19.39 14.65 7.28
CA GLU A 360 18.96 14.18 5.96
C GLU A 360 19.77 12.94 5.54
N THR A 361 21.06 12.86 5.88
CA THR A 361 21.86 11.66 5.62
C THR A 361 21.40 10.46 6.45
N ILE A 362 21.02 10.65 7.73
CA ILE A 362 20.43 9.58 8.56
C ILE A 362 19.12 9.06 7.94
N ILE A 363 18.27 9.94 7.42
CA ILE A 363 17.04 9.54 6.74
C ILE A 363 17.39 8.77 5.46
N ALA A 364 18.26 9.30 4.62
CA ALA A 364 18.67 8.67 3.37
C ALA A 364 19.22 7.25 3.58
N TYR A 365 20.08 7.07 4.59
CA TYR A 365 20.67 5.78 4.96
C TYR A 365 19.63 4.69 5.26
N HIS A 366 18.43 5.06 5.70
CA HIS A 366 17.38 4.10 6.10
C HIS A 366 16.19 4.02 5.14
N PHE A 367 15.96 5.05 4.33
CA PHE A 367 14.72 5.22 3.57
C PHE A 367 14.93 5.41 2.07
N ILE A 368 16.16 5.67 1.59
CA ILE A 368 16.44 5.89 0.16
C ILE A 368 17.23 4.69 -0.40
N PRO A 369 16.58 3.73 -1.08
CA PRO A 369 17.23 2.48 -1.53
C PRO A 369 18.18 2.66 -2.73
N MET A 370 18.17 3.82 -3.39
CA MET A 370 18.92 4.07 -4.63
C MET A 370 20.39 4.48 -4.41
N VAL A 371 20.85 4.59 -3.16
CA VAL A 371 22.21 5.03 -2.81
C VAL A 371 22.86 4.00 -1.89
N ASP A 372 24.05 3.55 -2.24
CA ASP A 372 24.82 2.64 -1.40
C ASP A 372 25.23 3.31 -0.08
N ASN A 373 25.10 2.57 1.02
CA ASN A 373 25.35 3.08 2.37
C ASN A 373 26.81 3.45 2.61
N GLU A 374 27.78 2.75 2.00
CA GLU A 374 29.19 3.11 2.09
C GLU A 374 29.48 4.41 1.35
N ASP A 375 28.93 4.55 0.14
CA ASP A 375 29.07 5.77 -0.66
C ASP A 375 28.46 6.99 0.05
N LEU A 376 27.28 6.83 0.66
CA LEU A 376 26.62 7.87 1.44
C LEU A 376 27.49 8.33 2.63
N ILE A 377 28.08 7.39 3.36
CA ILE A 377 28.98 7.68 4.50
C ILE A 377 30.28 8.33 4.02
N ASN A 378 30.88 7.84 2.94
CA ASN A 378 32.11 8.41 2.37
C ASN A 378 31.88 9.85 1.86
N GLY A 379 30.70 10.12 1.30
CA GLY A 379 30.25 11.48 0.97
C GLY A 379 30.14 12.36 2.21
N LEU A 380 29.47 11.89 3.26
CA LEU A 380 29.35 12.62 4.52
C LEU A 380 30.72 12.91 5.17
N ALA A 381 31.67 11.98 5.09
CA ALA A 381 33.03 12.17 5.59
C ALA A 381 33.76 13.34 4.91
N ALA A 382 33.51 13.59 3.62
CA ALA A 382 34.08 14.76 2.94
C ALA A 382 33.46 16.08 3.42
N LEU A 383 32.16 16.09 3.72
CA LEU A 383 31.47 17.26 4.29
C LEU A 383 31.94 17.53 5.72
N PHE A 384 32.25 16.49 6.49
CA PHE A 384 32.81 16.60 7.83
C PHE A 384 34.14 17.35 7.85
N GLU A 385 35.03 17.11 6.90
CA GLU A 385 36.29 17.86 6.75
C GLU A 385 36.04 19.37 6.51
N GLY A 386 34.98 19.69 5.76
CA GLY A 386 34.52 21.07 5.58
C GLY A 386 34.00 21.68 6.88
N ARG A 387 33.21 20.93 7.67
CA ARG A 387 32.73 21.40 8.97
C ARG A 387 33.88 21.69 9.94
N LEU A 388 34.88 20.80 10.01
CA LEU A 388 36.06 21.01 10.86
C LEU A 388 36.84 22.26 10.43
N ALA A 389 37.08 22.45 9.13
CA ALA A 389 37.74 23.65 8.63
C ALA A 389 36.99 24.94 9.01
N GLY A 390 35.65 24.92 8.92
CA GLY A 390 34.81 26.06 9.29
C GLY A 390 34.90 26.37 10.78
N TYR A 391 34.88 25.34 11.63
CA TYR A 391 35.01 25.50 13.08
C TYR A 391 36.35 26.11 13.49
N PHE A 392 37.48 25.69 12.89
CA PHE A 392 38.78 26.28 13.20
C PHE A 392 38.85 27.78 12.82
N LEU A 393 38.33 28.14 11.66
CA LEU A 393 38.27 29.53 11.21
C LEU A 393 37.32 30.38 12.07
N GLU A 394 36.22 29.81 12.58
CA GLU A 394 35.33 30.47 13.55
C GLU A 394 36.10 30.85 14.83
N ILE A 395 36.89 29.92 15.38
CA ILE A 395 37.71 30.18 16.58
C ILE A 395 38.78 31.24 16.31
N GLU A 396 39.54 31.13 15.21
CA GLU A 396 40.61 32.07 14.85
C GLU A 396 40.09 33.52 14.67
N LYS A 397 38.92 33.67 14.05
CA LYS A 397 38.31 34.98 13.81
C LYS A 397 37.87 35.66 15.11
N ASP A 398 37.30 34.90 16.03
CA ASP A 398 36.83 35.43 17.30
C ASP A 398 38.00 35.75 18.26
N ALA A 399 39.10 34.98 18.18
CA ALA A 399 40.36 35.25 18.88
C ALA A 399 40.98 36.61 18.49
N GLY A 400 40.90 36.97 17.20
CA GLY A 400 41.42 38.23 16.67
C GLY A 400 40.76 39.50 17.25
N ASN A 401 39.56 39.40 17.84
CA ASN A 401 38.85 40.54 18.43
C ASN A 401 39.39 40.95 19.83
N TYR A 402 40.34 40.19 20.40
CA TYR A 402 40.86 40.39 21.77
C TYR A 402 42.35 40.81 21.81
N GLN A 403 42.92 41.31 20.71
CA GLN A 403 44.37 41.56 20.49
C GLN A 403 45.11 42.53 21.45
N ASP A 404 44.46 43.18 22.42
CA ASP A 404 45.08 44.25 23.24
C ASP A 404 45.44 43.86 24.70
N GLN A 405 45.45 42.58 25.10
CA GLN A 405 45.84 42.18 26.49
C GLN A 405 46.71 40.90 26.55
N GLU A 406 47.97 40.99 27.03
CA GLU A 406 48.78 39.83 27.47
C GLU A 406 48.19 39.14 28.72
N PRO A 407 48.63 37.92 29.12
CA PRO A 407 48.74 36.65 28.42
C PRO A 407 47.42 35.85 28.57
N THR A 408 46.28 36.51 28.36
CA THR A 408 44.93 35.94 28.52
C THR A 408 44.39 35.31 27.22
N HIS A 409 45.12 35.39 26.10
CA HIS A 409 44.70 34.88 24.78
C HIS A 409 44.25 33.41 24.80
N PHE A 410 45.03 32.51 25.41
CA PHE A 410 44.68 31.08 25.48
C PHE A 410 43.37 30.80 26.25
N THR A 411 42.96 31.69 27.16
CA THR A 411 41.71 31.54 27.92
C THR A 411 40.47 31.94 27.13
N ALA A 412 40.58 32.93 26.25
CA ALA A 412 39.49 33.39 25.40
C ALA A 412 39.18 32.37 24.30
N ASP A 413 40.21 31.85 23.62
CA ASP A 413 40.07 30.86 22.54
C ASP A 413 39.45 29.56 23.05
N SER A 414 39.88 29.12 24.24
CA SER A 414 39.36 27.90 24.87
C SER A 414 37.89 28.01 25.27
N PHE A 415 37.48 29.19 25.78
CA PHE A 415 36.08 29.45 26.15
C PHE A 415 35.20 29.56 24.90
N GLN A 416 35.65 30.27 23.87
CA GLN A 416 34.90 30.45 22.63
C GLN A 416 34.71 29.14 21.88
N ALA A 417 35.76 28.32 21.78
CA ALA A 417 35.66 27.01 21.17
C ALA A 417 34.67 26.09 21.89
N GLN A 418 34.62 26.15 23.23
CA GLN A 418 33.63 25.42 24.03
C GLN A 418 32.21 25.95 23.77
N ALA A 419 32.03 27.26 23.71
CA ALA A 419 30.74 27.87 23.38
C ALA A 419 30.26 27.48 21.97
N ASN A 420 31.16 27.43 20.98
CA ASN A 420 30.85 27.00 19.61
C ASN A 420 30.43 25.52 19.55
N LEU A 421 31.04 24.65 20.36
CA LEU A 421 30.63 23.24 20.48
C LEU A 421 29.25 23.10 21.13
N GLU A 422 28.98 23.88 22.18
CA GLU A 422 27.67 23.90 22.86
C GLU A 422 26.58 24.42 21.92
N ALA A 423 26.84 25.50 21.18
CA ALA A 423 25.94 26.03 20.17
C ALA A 423 25.63 24.99 19.06
N GLN A 424 26.61 24.16 18.70
CA GLN A 424 26.35 23.07 17.74
C GLN A 424 25.44 22.00 18.33
N VAL A 425 25.61 21.62 19.60
CA VAL A 425 24.71 20.67 20.27
C VAL A 425 23.29 21.24 20.36
N ASP A 426 23.16 22.52 20.69
CA ASP A 426 21.87 23.22 20.74
C ASP A 426 21.14 23.20 19.38
N GLU A 427 21.87 23.31 18.28
CA GLU A 427 21.31 23.23 16.93
C GLU A 427 20.77 21.83 16.58
N PHE A 428 21.45 20.77 17.03
CA PHE A 428 20.93 19.41 16.91
C PHE A 428 19.64 19.24 17.74
N ILE A 429 19.62 19.76 18.97
CA ILE A 429 18.47 19.69 19.87
C ILE A 429 17.28 20.48 19.32
N SER A 430 17.51 21.68 18.79
CA SER A 430 16.46 22.57 18.26
C SER A 430 15.69 21.93 17.09
N ARG A 431 16.39 21.12 16.28
CA ARG A 431 15.84 20.43 15.10
C ARG A 431 15.31 19.03 15.37
N LYS A 432 15.41 18.52 16.60
CA LYS A 432 14.93 17.17 16.99
C LYS A 432 13.51 16.87 16.53
N ASN A 433 12.59 17.83 16.70
CA ASN A 433 11.19 17.63 16.34
C ASN A 433 11.00 17.56 14.82
N ALA A 434 11.70 18.40 14.05
CA ALA A 434 11.67 18.34 12.60
C ALA A 434 12.23 16.99 12.10
N PHE A 435 13.35 16.53 12.66
CA PHE A 435 13.91 15.21 12.36
C PHE A 435 12.91 14.08 12.66
N ARG A 436 12.22 14.10 13.81
CA ARG A 436 11.17 13.13 14.16
C ARG A 436 10.03 13.11 13.15
N GLN A 437 9.53 14.28 12.76
CA GLN A 437 8.44 14.37 11.78
C GLN A 437 8.89 13.84 10.42
N ASN A 438 10.08 14.22 9.96
CA ASN A 438 10.62 13.72 8.70
C ASN A 438 10.85 12.20 8.73
N TRP A 439 11.36 11.67 9.83
CA TRP A 439 11.48 10.21 10.02
C TRP A 439 10.12 9.51 9.97
N LEU A 440 9.11 10.03 10.67
CA LEU A 440 7.76 9.47 10.65
C LEU A 440 7.12 9.55 9.27
N HIS A 441 7.34 10.64 8.54
CA HIS A 441 6.86 10.82 7.18
C HIS A 441 7.44 9.76 6.24
N HIS A 442 8.78 9.61 6.18
CA HIS A 442 9.43 8.59 5.36
C HIS A 442 9.10 7.16 5.84
N LYS A 443 8.93 6.97 7.15
CA LYS A 443 8.42 5.71 7.71
C LYS A 443 7.00 5.43 7.25
N ALA A 444 6.12 6.42 7.20
CA ALA A 444 4.74 6.27 6.75
C ALA A 444 4.65 6.00 5.24
N GLU A 445 5.48 6.64 4.43
CA GLU A 445 5.68 6.27 3.02
C GLU A 445 6.10 4.80 2.88
N LEU A 446 6.81 4.28 3.89
CA LEU A 446 7.17 2.87 4.07
C LEU A 446 6.31 2.09 5.11
N GLU A 447 5.10 2.54 5.53
CA GLU A 447 4.03 1.74 6.20
C GLU A 447 2.81 1.35 5.30
N PRO A 448 2.29 0.11 5.36
CA PRO A 448 1.41 -0.46 4.34
C PRO A 448 0.10 0.29 4.18
N PHE A 449 -0.08 0.97 3.04
CA PHE A 449 -1.39 1.35 2.53
C PHE A 449 -1.55 0.82 1.11
N LEU A 450 -2.14 -0.37 1.01
CA LEU A 450 -2.84 -0.77 -0.19
C LEU A 450 -4.33 -0.52 0.09
N PRO A 451 -5.07 0.17 -0.78
CA PRO A 451 -6.46 0.45 -0.53
C PRO A 451 -7.22 -0.87 -0.30
N GLU A 452 -7.79 -1.03 0.89
CA GLU A 452 -8.70 -2.12 1.23
C GLU A 452 -10.04 -1.92 0.51
N ILE A 453 -10.02 -1.97 -0.82
CA ILE A 453 -11.17 -1.73 -1.68
C ILE A 453 -11.46 -3.03 -2.42
N SER A 454 -12.73 -3.38 -2.44
CA SER A 454 -13.25 -4.47 -3.25
C SER A 454 -13.77 -3.95 -4.58
N TYR A 455 -13.60 -4.77 -5.61
CA TYR A 455 -14.15 -4.54 -6.94
C TYR A 455 -15.03 -5.74 -7.30
N TRP A 456 -16.29 -5.45 -7.65
CA TRP A 456 -17.23 -6.44 -8.15
C TRP A 456 -17.98 -5.91 -9.37
N GLU A 457 -18.49 -6.81 -10.21
CA GLU A 457 -19.33 -6.45 -11.36
C GLU A 457 -20.66 -7.21 -11.31
N TYR A 458 -21.71 -6.64 -10.70
CA TYR A 458 -23.04 -7.26 -10.78
C TYR A 458 -23.54 -7.33 -12.24
N ILE A 459 -23.38 -6.23 -12.98
CA ILE A 459 -23.54 -6.19 -14.43
C ILE A 459 -22.14 -6.17 -15.04
N PRO A 460 -21.82 -7.06 -15.99
CA PRO A 460 -20.51 -7.11 -16.65
C PRO A 460 -20.08 -5.74 -17.19
N GLY A 461 -18.84 -5.36 -16.90
CA GLY A 461 -18.26 -4.07 -17.29
C GLY A 461 -18.74 -2.85 -16.49
N VAL A 462 -19.53 -3.06 -15.42
CA VAL A 462 -20.02 -1.99 -14.54
C VAL A 462 -19.51 -2.21 -13.12
N PRO A 463 -18.41 -1.56 -12.71
CA PRO A 463 -17.76 -1.84 -11.44
C PRO A 463 -18.49 -1.24 -10.24
N ILE A 464 -18.54 -2.01 -9.16
CA ILE A 464 -18.94 -1.63 -7.82
C ILE A 464 -17.68 -1.54 -6.96
N LEU A 465 -17.34 -0.33 -6.52
CA LEU A 465 -16.21 -0.09 -5.62
C LEU A 465 -16.70 0.29 -4.23
N LEU A 466 -16.29 -0.51 -3.24
CA LEU A 466 -16.55 -0.25 -1.81
C LEU A 466 -15.36 -0.73 -0.99
N PRO A 467 -15.13 -0.18 0.22
CA PRO A 467 -14.09 -0.70 1.10
C PRO A 467 -14.38 -2.16 1.50
N HIS A 468 -13.36 -2.96 1.86
CA HIS A 468 -13.57 -4.29 2.43
C HIS A 468 -14.42 -4.23 3.70
N VAL A 469 -14.21 -3.18 4.50
CA VAL A 469 -14.95 -2.88 5.72
C VAL A 469 -15.63 -1.52 5.57
N ALA A 470 -16.96 -1.51 5.53
CA ALA A 470 -17.73 -0.29 5.63
C ALA A 470 -17.61 0.26 7.05
N LYS A 471 -17.31 1.55 7.18
CA LYS A 471 -17.13 2.22 8.47
C LYS A 471 -18.00 3.46 8.55
N SER A 472 -18.86 3.53 9.57
CA SER A 472 -19.67 4.73 9.79
C SER A 472 -18.83 5.87 10.41
N PRO A 473 -19.29 7.14 10.32
CA PRO A 473 -18.65 8.27 11.01
C PRO A 473 -18.53 8.07 12.53
N ALA A 474 -19.40 7.24 13.13
CA ALA A 474 -19.39 6.89 14.55
C ALA A 474 -18.40 5.75 14.89
N GLY A 475 -17.77 5.12 13.89
CA GLY A 475 -16.77 4.07 14.08
C GLY A 475 -17.28 2.63 14.04
N ASN A 476 -18.57 2.40 13.81
CA ASN A 476 -19.11 1.03 13.62
C ASN A 476 -18.62 0.46 12.29
N THR A 477 -18.43 -0.86 12.23
CA THR A 477 -17.86 -1.54 11.07
C THR A 477 -18.68 -2.75 10.63
N ALA A 478 -18.68 -3.04 9.32
CA ALA A 478 -19.22 -4.27 8.77
C ALA A 478 -18.45 -4.68 7.51
N HIS A 479 -18.25 -5.99 7.34
CA HIS A 479 -17.64 -6.53 6.11
C HIS A 479 -18.62 -6.37 4.94
N VAL A 480 -18.13 -5.74 3.86
CA VAL A 480 -18.95 -5.48 2.66
C VAL A 480 -19.21 -6.76 1.89
N TYR A 481 -18.22 -7.65 1.80
CA TYR A 481 -18.31 -8.93 1.11
C TYR A 481 -19.52 -9.75 1.56
N ASP A 482 -19.71 -9.94 2.88
CA ASP A 482 -20.83 -10.72 3.44
C ASP A 482 -22.20 -10.18 3.01
N THR A 483 -22.30 -8.86 2.86
CA THR A 483 -23.55 -8.20 2.46
C THR A 483 -23.78 -8.33 0.97
N TYR A 484 -22.73 -8.18 0.17
CA TYR A 484 -22.76 -8.37 -1.28
C TYR A 484 -23.11 -9.81 -1.65
N GLU A 485 -22.41 -10.79 -1.08
CA GLU A 485 -22.59 -12.21 -1.37
C GLU A 485 -24.01 -12.67 -1.04
N LYS A 486 -24.51 -12.31 0.16
CA LYS A 486 -25.88 -12.64 0.56
C LYS A 486 -26.92 -12.04 -0.40
N LEU A 487 -26.75 -10.77 -0.78
CA LEU A 487 -27.65 -10.10 -1.71
C LEU A 487 -27.64 -10.78 -3.09
N LEU A 488 -26.46 -11.12 -3.61
CA LEU A 488 -26.33 -11.80 -4.89
C LEU A 488 -26.92 -13.21 -4.85
N GLN A 489 -26.74 -13.94 -3.76
CA GLN A 489 -27.33 -15.27 -3.58
C GLN A 489 -28.86 -15.22 -3.62
N GLU A 490 -29.48 -14.26 -2.93
CA GLU A 490 -30.93 -14.04 -2.96
C GLU A 490 -31.41 -13.76 -4.40
N TYR A 491 -30.74 -12.85 -5.11
CA TYR A 491 -31.08 -12.54 -6.51
C TYR A 491 -30.91 -13.74 -7.44
N SER A 492 -29.85 -14.53 -7.23
CA SER A 492 -29.60 -15.77 -7.98
C SER A 492 -30.74 -16.77 -7.78
N GLU A 493 -31.16 -17.02 -6.55
CA GLU A 493 -32.24 -17.97 -6.28
C GLU A 493 -33.60 -17.49 -6.80
N GLU A 494 -33.93 -16.21 -6.63
CA GLU A 494 -35.14 -15.62 -7.20
C GLU A 494 -35.14 -15.70 -8.74
N PHE A 495 -34.00 -15.41 -9.38
CA PHE A 495 -33.85 -15.52 -10.83
C PHE A 495 -34.04 -16.98 -11.29
N LYS A 496 -33.35 -17.95 -10.67
CA LYS A 496 -33.50 -19.38 -11.02
C LYS A 496 -34.93 -19.87 -10.82
N GLN A 497 -35.61 -19.41 -9.78
CA GLN A 497 -37.01 -19.72 -9.54
C GLN A 497 -37.89 -19.15 -10.66
N PHE A 498 -37.68 -17.90 -11.04
CA PHE A 498 -38.41 -17.28 -12.15
C PHE A 498 -38.26 -18.08 -13.45
N ILE A 499 -37.03 -18.47 -13.81
CA ILE A 499 -36.76 -19.27 -15.02
C ILE A 499 -37.51 -20.61 -15.00
N ARG A 500 -37.50 -21.33 -13.88
CA ARG A 500 -38.18 -22.63 -13.75
C ARG A 500 -39.71 -22.49 -13.80
N GLU A 501 -40.26 -21.57 -13.02
CA GLU A 501 -41.71 -21.48 -12.82
C GLU A 501 -42.42 -20.71 -13.94
N ASN A 502 -41.75 -19.78 -14.62
CA ASN A 502 -42.39 -18.88 -15.59
C ASN A 502 -41.97 -19.17 -17.05
N LEU A 503 -40.78 -19.74 -17.28
CA LEU A 503 -40.31 -20.07 -18.64
C LEU A 503 -40.29 -21.57 -18.91
N ASP A 504 -40.50 -22.43 -17.90
CA ASP A 504 -40.35 -23.90 -18.00
C ASP A 504 -38.96 -24.30 -18.53
N LEU A 505 -37.93 -23.57 -18.09
CA LEU A 505 -36.53 -23.79 -18.45
C LEU A 505 -35.66 -24.09 -17.22
N THR A 506 -34.49 -24.67 -17.47
CA THR A 506 -33.43 -24.75 -16.47
C THR A 506 -32.51 -23.53 -16.56
N PRO A 507 -31.89 -23.08 -15.45
CA PRO A 507 -30.89 -22.00 -15.48
C PRO A 507 -29.72 -22.26 -16.43
N ASP A 508 -29.40 -23.53 -16.69
CA ASP A 508 -28.32 -23.95 -17.60
C ASP A 508 -28.76 -24.06 -19.07
N ALA A 509 -29.98 -23.62 -19.41
CA ALA A 509 -30.50 -23.68 -20.78
C ALA A 509 -29.76 -22.77 -21.78
N GLY A 510 -28.88 -21.88 -21.29
CA GLY A 510 -28.12 -20.91 -22.05
C GLY A 510 -28.86 -19.59 -22.28
N HIS A 511 -28.12 -18.50 -22.51
CA HIS A 511 -28.69 -17.16 -22.64
C HIS A 511 -29.68 -17.03 -23.81
N GLU A 512 -29.46 -17.72 -24.94
CA GLU A 512 -30.33 -17.62 -26.12
C GLU A 512 -31.76 -18.07 -25.81
N LYS A 513 -31.93 -19.27 -25.22
CA LYS A 513 -33.26 -19.82 -24.89
C LYS A 513 -33.95 -19.00 -23.81
N ILE A 514 -33.21 -18.61 -22.77
CA ILE A 514 -33.75 -17.84 -21.65
C ILE A 514 -34.21 -16.46 -22.15
N SER A 515 -33.37 -15.74 -22.89
CA SER A 515 -33.70 -14.41 -23.40
C SER A 515 -34.85 -14.43 -24.41
N GLN A 516 -34.93 -15.46 -25.26
CA GLN A 516 -36.07 -15.67 -26.14
C GLN A 516 -37.36 -15.89 -25.34
N GLY A 517 -37.35 -16.77 -24.33
CA GLY A 517 -38.52 -17.02 -23.49
C GLY A 517 -39.01 -15.77 -22.77
N ILE A 518 -38.09 -14.94 -22.24
CA ILE A 518 -38.46 -13.65 -21.63
C ILE A 518 -39.09 -12.72 -22.66
N ARG A 519 -38.49 -12.59 -23.84
CA ARG A 519 -39.00 -11.72 -24.92
C ARG A 519 -40.39 -12.14 -25.38
N GLU A 520 -40.65 -13.43 -25.50
CA GLU A 520 -41.98 -13.99 -25.83
C GLU A 520 -43.01 -13.68 -24.74
N GLN A 521 -42.66 -13.81 -23.45
CA GLN A 521 -43.54 -13.41 -22.35
C GLN A 521 -43.86 -11.90 -22.38
N VAL A 522 -42.86 -11.05 -22.66
CA VAL A 522 -43.08 -9.59 -22.80
C VAL A 522 -43.99 -9.29 -23.99
N GLY A 523 -43.81 -9.99 -25.11
CA GLY A 523 -44.69 -9.87 -26.27
C GLY A 523 -46.13 -10.28 -25.96
N GLN A 524 -46.33 -11.39 -25.25
CA GLN A 524 -47.68 -11.81 -24.85
C GLN A 524 -48.35 -10.81 -23.90
N MET A 525 -47.57 -10.22 -22.98
CA MET A 525 -48.06 -9.17 -22.08
C MET A 525 -48.47 -7.92 -22.87
N GLU A 526 -47.70 -7.52 -23.88
CA GLU A 526 -48.00 -6.38 -24.75
C GLU A 526 -49.36 -6.57 -25.46
N GLU A 527 -49.59 -7.75 -26.04
CA GLU A 527 -50.85 -8.10 -26.71
C GLU A 527 -52.04 -8.08 -25.74
N ASP A 528 -51.88 -8.72 -24.57
CA ASP A 528 -52.92 -8.80 -23.54
C ASP A 528 -53.29 -7.42 -23.00
N LEU A 529 -52.30 -6.56 -22.78
CA LEU A 529 -52.51 -5.19 -22.33
C LEU A 529 -53.16 -4.34 -23.43
N ASP A 530 -52.79 -4.48 -24.70
CA ASP A 530 -53.41 -3.75 -25.81
C ASP A 530 -54.90 -4.07 -25.93
N GLU A 531 -55.27 -5.35 -25.88
CA GLU A 531 -56.66 -5.79 -26.04
C GLU A 531 -57.55 -5.25 -24.92
N ILE A 532 -57.06 -5.25 -23.67
CA ILE A 532 -57.90 -5.07 -22.48
C ILE A 532 -57.71 -3.68 -21.86
N LEU A 533 -56.47 -3.35 -21.49
CA LEU A 533 -56.17 -2.20 -20.64
C LEU A 533 -55.83 -0.95 -21.46
N LEU A 534 -55.14 -1.09 -22.58
CA LEU A 534 -54.54 -0.02 -23.38
C LEU A 534 -55.06 0.01 -24.84
N PRO A 535 -56.36 -0.21 -25.12
CA PRO A 535 -56.84 -0.23 -26.50
C PRO A 535 -56.72 1.18 -27.08
N GLY A 536 -56.00 1.36 -28.18
CA GLY A 536 -55.81 2.68 -28.81
C GLY A 536 -54.61 2.72 -29.75
N ASN A 537 -54.71 3.42 -30.88
CA ASN A 537 -53.54 3.57 -31.73
C ASN A 537 -52.64 4.69 -31.17
N LEU A 538 -51.40 4.35 -30.77
CA LEU A 538 -50.43 5.30 -30.22
C LEU A 538 -49.94 6.33 -31.24
N HIS A 539 -50.19 6.14 -32.54
CA HIS A 539 -49.77 7.04 -33.61
C HIS A 539 -50.78 8.18 -33.86
N ASN A 540 -51.94 8.17 -33.22
CA ASN A 540 -52.90 9.26 -33.33
C ASN A 540 -53.41 9.77 -31.97
N LEU A 541 -53.77 11.05 -31.94
CA LEU A 541 -54.14 11.77 -30.73
C LEU A 541 -55.33 11.14 -29.99
N ARG A 542 -56.37 10.71 -30.71
CA ARG A 542 -57.57 10.10 -30.11
C ARG A 542 -57.25 8.77 -29.43
N GLY A 543 -56.38 7.96 -30.03
CA GLY A 543 -55.94 6.69 -29.46
C GLY A 543 -55.15 6.89 -28.19
N VAL A 544 -54.21 7.84 -28.19
CA VAL A 544 -53.42 8.21 -27.01
C VAL A 544 -54.29 8.77 -25.89
N GLN A 545 -55.22 9.67 -26.19
CA GLN A 545 -56.15 10.22 -25.20
C GLN A 545 -56.92 9.11 -24.48
N ARG A 546 -57.48 8.17 -25.25
CA ARG A 546 -58.23 7.03 -24.69
C ARG A 546 -57.38 6.16 -23.76
N ILE A 547 -56.11 5.92 -24.11
CA ILE A 547 -55.19 5.15 -23.27
C ILE A 547 -54.83 5.95 -22.02
N ALA A 548 -54.51 7.24 -22.14
CA ALA A 548 -54.18 8.10 -21.02
C ALA A 548 -55.34 8.17 -20.00
N ASP A 549 -56.57 8.39 -20.47
CA ASP A 549 -57.77 8.43 -19.62
C ASP A 549 -57.96 7.12 -18.84
N LYS A 550 -57.70 5.96 -19.48
CA LYS A 550 -57.74 4.66 -18.81
C LYS A 550 -56.65 4.52 -17.75
N ILE A 551 -55.41 4.91 -18.05
CA ILE A 551 -54.29 4.88 -17.09
C ILE A 551 -54.61 5.74 -15.86
N PHE A 552 -55.12 6.95 -16.06
CA PHE A 552 -55.50 7.85 -14.95
C PHE A 552 -56.75 7.40 -14.20
N ARG A 553 -57.59 6.55 -14.81
CA ARG A 553 -58.74 5.95 -14.12
C ARG A 553 -58.32 4.79 -13.22
N ILE A 554 -57.35 3.98 -13.63
CA ILE A 554 -56.83 2.86 -12.82
C ILE A 554 -55.80 3.31 -11.79
N TYR A 555 -55.23 4.50 -11.95
CA TYR A 555 -54.39 5.15 -10.94
C TYR A 555 -55.26 6.01 -10.01
N PRO A 556 -55.49 5.63 -8.74
CA PRO A 556 -56.44 6.32 -7.89
C PRO A 556 -55.96 7.75 -7.56
N SER A 557 -56.67 8.75 -8.08
CA SER A 557 -56.59 10.18 -7.73
C SER A 557 -55.18 10.69 -7.38
N PRO A 558 -54.22 10.68 -8.32
CA PRO A 558 -52.86 11.13 -8.03
C PRO A 558 -52.85 12.60 -7.62
N GLN A 559 -52.10 12.94 -6.57
CA GLN A 559 -51.97 14.31 -6.05
C GLN A 559 -50.52 14.68 -5.81
N SER A 560 -50.17 15.93 -6.10
CA SER A 560 -48.84 16.48 -5.85
C SER A 560 -48.94 17.91 -5.33
N MET A 561 -48.02 18.30 -4.46
CA MET A 561 -47.77 19.70 -4.18
C MET A 561 -47.21 20.36 -5.45
N SER A 562 -47.85 21.42 -5.94
CA SER A 562 -47.44 22.14 -7.16
C SER A 562 -47.79 23.62 -7.08
N LEU A 563 -47.33 24.41 -8.06
CA LEU A 563 -47.67 25.82 -8.15
C LEU A 563 -49.18 26.03 -8.27
N LYS A 564 -49.67 27.04 -7.56
CA LYS A 564 -50.98 27.63 -7.78
C LYS A 564 -51.05 28.28 -9.16
N GLU A 565 -52.24 28.30 -9.74
CA GLU A 565 -52.45 28.93 -11.04
C GLU A 565 -52.08 30.42 -11.03
N GLU A 566 -52.38 31.14 -9.95
CA GLU A 566 -52.02 32.56 -9.82
C GLU A 566 -50.50 32.79 -9.82
N ALA A 567 -49.73 31.86 -9.26
CA ALA A 567 -48.27 31.93 -9.27
C ALA A 567 -47.72 31.66 -10.69
N ALA A 568 -48.30 30.68 -11.40
CA ALA A 568 -47.96 30.42 -12.80
C ALA A 568 -48.31 31.62 -13.72
N ILE A 569 -49.44 32.29 -13.50
CA ILE A 569 -49.82 33.51 -14.23
C ILE A 569 -48.78 34.62 -14.03
N ARG A 570 -48.31 34.84 -12.79
CA ARG A 570 -47.26 35.84 -12.53
C ARG A 570 -45.98 35.53 -13.31
N LEU A 571 -45.53 34.29 -13.28
CA LEU A 571 -44.33 33.85 -14.02
C LEU A 571 -44.48 34.07 -15.53
N LEU A 572 -45.60 33.60 -16.11
CA LEU A 572 -45.87 33.69 -17.55
C LEU A 572 -46.03 35.14 -18.03
N ARG A 573 -46.50 36.05 -17.18
CA ARG A 573 -46.55 37.50 -17.50
C ARG A 573 -45.17 38.15 -17.49
N VAL A 574 -44.30 37.73 -16.58
CA VAL A 574 -42.92 38.23 -16.51
C VAL A 574 -42.12 37.75 -17.72
N ASN A 575 -42.28 36.50 -18.13
CA ASN A 575 -41.59 35.93 -19.28
C ASN A 575 -42.54 35.11 -20.19
N PRO A 576 -43.29 35.78 -21.09
CA PRO A 576 -44.24 35.10 -21.97
C PRO A 576 -43.58 34.14 -22.97
N PRO A 577 -44.11 32.90 -23.14
CA PRO A 577 -43.59 31.95 -24.13
C PRO A 577 -44.05 32.33 -25.54
N ARG A 578 -43.24 33.16 -26.22
CA ARG A 578 -43.58 33.77 -27.52
C ARG A 578 -43.78 32.76 -28.65
N ASN A 579 -42.97 31.70 -28.69
CA ASN A 579 -43.09 30.65 -29.69
C ASN A 579 -44.37 29.85 -29.48
N LEU A 580 -44.74 29.58 -28.22
CA LEU A 580 -45.99 28.88 -27.90
C LEU A 580 -47.23 29.73 -28.24
N ILE A 581 -47.22 31.02 -27.89
CA ILE A 581 -48.26 31.99 -28.25
C ILE A 581 -48.47 32.01 -29.77
N THR A 582 -47.38 32.14 -30.53
CA THR A 582 -47.41 32.18 -31.99
C THR A 582 -47.87 30.85 -32.57
N ARG A 583 -47.38 29.72 -32.06
CA ARG A 583 -47.70 28.37 -32.55
C ARG A 583 -49.18 28.04 -32.42
N TRP A 584 -49.83 28.51 -31.35
CA TRP A 584 -51.26 28.34 -31.15
C TRP A 584 -52.13 29.46 -31.71
N GLY A 585 -51.52 30.47 -32.35
CA GLY A 585 -52.24 31.52 -33.08
C GLY A 585 -52.88 32.60 -32.21
N TYR A 586 -52.36 32.83 -31.00
CA TYR A 586 -52.80 33.93 -30.12
C TYR A 586 -51.95 35.19 -30.34
N GLN A 587 -52.52 36.37 -30.08
CA GLN A 587 -51.84 37.66 -30.26
C GLN A 587 -50.86 37.97 -29.13
N ASP A 588 -51.25 37.69 -27.89
CA ASP A 588 -50.45 37.96 -26.70
C ASP A 588 -50.75 36.98 -25.55
N MET A 589 -50.06 37.18 -24.43
CA MET A 589 -50.20 36.33 -23.24
C MET A 589 -51.58 36.44 -22.59
N GLU A 590 -52.24 37.60 -22.66
CA GLU A 590 -53.55 37.80 -22.01
C GLU A 590 -54.65 37.10 -22.80
N GLU A 591 -54.61 37.13 -24.14
CA GLU A 591 -55.51 36.34 -24.98
C GLU A 591 -55.33 34.83 -24.74
N LEU A 592 -54.09 34.37 -24.60
CA LEU A 592 -53.79 32.96 -24.32
C LEU A 592 -54.33 32.52 -22.95
N LEU A 593 -54.14 33.32 -21.90
CA LEU A 593 -54.63 33.04 -20.53
C LEU A 593 -56.16 33.01 -20.41
N GLN A 594 -56.89 33.68 -21.32
CA GLN A 594 -58.36 33.60 -21.35
C GLN A 594 -58.87 32.25 -21.86
N HIS A 595 -58.06 31.51 -22.61
CA HIS A 595 -58.48 30.29 -23.31
C HIS A 595 -57.81 29.01 -22.79
N ARG A 596 -56.71 29.13 -22.03
CA ARG A 596 -55.89 28.01 -21.55
C ARG A 596 -55.52 28.21 -20.08
N ASN A 597 -55.49 27.12 -19.32
CA ASN A 597 -55.03 27.13 -17.93
C ASN A 597 -53.54 27.46 -17.86
N ALA A 598 -53.14 28.27 -16.88
CA ALA A 598 -51.75 28.74 -16.80
C ALA A 598 -50.73 27.62 -16.54
N LEU A 599 -51.12 26.56 -15.82
CA LEU A 599 -50.25 25.41 -15.55
C LEU A 599 -50.04 24.55 -16.80
N ASP A 600 -51.05 24.44 -17.69
CA ASP A 600 -50.91 23.75 -18.98
C ASP A 600 -49.92 24.48 -19.88
N ILE A 601 -50.02 25.81 -19.93
CA ILE A 601 -49.09 26.66 -20.70
C ILE A 601 -47.67 26.49 -20.15
N LEU A 602 -47.50 26.55 -18.83
CA LEU A 602 -46.20 26.42 -18.19
C LEU A 602 -45.57 25.03 -18.40
N ALA A 603 -46.37 23.96 -18.41
CA ALA A 603 -45.90 22.61 -18.65
C ALA A 603 -45.40 22.40 -20.10
N LEU A 604 -46.00 23.11 -21.06
CA LEU A 604 -45.69 22.99 -22.49
C LEU A 604 -44.67 24.00 -23.00
N ALA A 605 -44.52 25.15 -22.34
CA ALA A 605 -43.58 26.20 -22.74
C ALA A 605 -42.14 25.69 -22.96
N PRO A 606 -41.55 24.83 -22.11
CA PRO A 606 -40.20 24.31 -22.35
C PRO A 606 -40.04 23.48 -23.63
N TRP A 607 -41.12 22.95 -24.18
CA TRP A 607 -41.11 22.16 -25.42
C TRP A 607 -41.26 23.02 -26.69
N ALA A 608 -41.63 24.28 -26.53
CA ALA A 608 -41.82 25.23 -27.63
C ALA A 608 -40.75 26.34 -27.66
N GLU A 609 -40.16 26.68 -26.51
CA GLU A 609 -39.19 27.75 -26.35
C GLU A 609 -37.73 27.28 -26.42
N VAL A 610 -36.80 28.23 -26.54
CA VAL A 610 -35.34 27.98 -26.50
C VAL A 610 -34.85 27.73 -25.08
N ASP A 611 -33.73 27.01 -24.89
CA ASP A 611 -33.18 26.65 -23.58
C ASP A 611 -33.03 27.83 -22.60
N LYS A 612 -32.69 29.03 -23.11
CA LYS A 612 -32.60 30.27 -22.29
C LYS A 612 -33.90 30.59 -21.54
N TYR A 613 -35.05 30.20 -22.07
CA TYR A 613 -36.35 30.40 -21.45
C TYR A 613 -36.44 29.69 -20.09
N SER A 614 -35.99 28.43 -20.02
CA SER A 614 -35.98 27.68 -18.77
C SER A 614 -35.03 28.30 -17.75
N THR A 615 -33.79 28.66 -18.16
CA THR A 615 -32.80 29.29 -17.27
C THR A 615 -33.31 30.57 -16.62
N TRP A 616 -33.86 31.51 -17.40
CA TRP A 616 -34.36 32.77 -16.87
C TRP A 616 -35.53 32.59 -15.90
N ASN A 617 -36.48 31.71 -16.23
CA ASN A 617 -37.60 31.42 -15.34
C ASN A 617 -37.13 30.75 -14.04
N THR A 618 -36.14 29.86 -14.10
CA THR A 618 -35.54 29.24 -12.91
C THR A 618 -34.84 30.25 -12.01
N GLU A 619 -34.12 31.23 -12.57
CA GLU A 619 -33.50 32.34 -11.82
C GLU A 619 -34.57 33.24 -11.18
N TRP A 620 -35.60 33.62 -11.94
CA TRP A 620 -36.69 34.42 -11.41
C TRP A 620 -37.43 33.72 -10.26
N LEU A 621 -37.72 32.42 -10.42
CA LEU A 621 -38.36 31.62 -9.37
C LEU A 621 -37.48 31.54 -8.11
N ARG A 622 -36.16 31.44 -8.26
CA ARG A 622 -35.22 31.40 -7.13
C ARG A 622 -35.31 32.65 -6.24
N GLU A 623 -35.68 33.80 -6.80
CA GLU A 623 -35.80 35.07 -6.08
C GLU A 623 -37.22 35.38 -5.57
N ASN A 624 -38.25 34.78 -6.18
CA ASN A 624 -39.64 35.22 -5.98
C ASN A 624 -40.60 34.15 -5.44
N LEU A 625 -40.20 32.88 -5.45
CA LEU A 625 -41.06 31.76 -5.06
C LEU A 625 -41.24 31.67 -3.55
N LYS A 626 -42.48 31.46 -3.07
CA LYS A 626 -42.78 31.30 -1.64
C LYS A 626 -43.52 29.98 -1.36
N PRO A 627 -43.47 29.44 -0.13
CA PRO A 627 -44.28 28.28 0.25
C PRO A 627 -45.78 28.45 -0.03
N GLU A 628 -46.30 29.67 0.15
CA GLU A 628 -47.70 30.04 -0.08
C GLU A 628 -48.13 29.95 -1.55
N ASP A 629 -47.18 29.92 -2.49
CA ASP A 629 -47.43 29.78 -3.93
C ASP A 629 -47.72 28.34 -4.36
N PHE A 630 -47.62 27.39 -3.43
CA PHE A 630 -47.91 25.98 -3.67
C PHE A 630 -49.23 25.54 -3.03
N GLU A 631 -49.83 24.51 -3.62
CA GLU A 631 -50.98 23.79 -3.08
C GLU A 631 -50.97 22.33 -3.51
N MET A 632 -51.75 21.49 -2.83
CA MET A 632 -52.01 20.13 -3.28
C MET A 632 -52.98 20.16 -4.46
N SER A 633 -52.48 19.76 -5.62
CA SER A 633 -53.24 19.71 -6.86
C SER A 633 -53.38 18.29 -7.38
N PRO A 634 -54.47 17.96 -8.10
CA PRO A 634 -54.58 16.70 -8.82
C PRO A 634 -53.54 16.64 -9.95
N VAL A 635 -52.89 15.50 -10.10
CA VAL A 635 -52.04 15.23 -11.26
C VAL A 635 -52.95 14.85 -12.43
N VAL A 636 -52.85 15.57 -13.54
CA VAL A 636 -53.74 15.39 -14.70
C VAL A 636 -52.96 15.19 -16.01
N PRO A 637 -53.46 14.36 -16.94
CA PRO A 637 -52.80 14.17 -18.23
C PRO A 637 -53.03 15.37 -19.15
N LEU A 638 -51.99 15.76 -19.89
CA LEU A 638 -52.04 16.77 -20.94
C LEU A 638 -51.59 16.13 -22.26
N VAL A 639 -52.55 15.71 -23.07
CA VAL A 639 -52.31 15.00 -24.33
C VAL A 639 -52.17 16.00 -25.48
N VAL A 640 -51.05 15.93 -26.21
CA VAL A 640 -50.72 16.86 -27.30
C VAL A 640 -50.25 16.11 -28.54
N ASP A 641 -50.34 16.75 -29.71
CA ASP A 641 -49.83 16.16 -30.95
C ASP A 641 -48.33 16.39 -31.10
N TYR A 642 -47.61 15.39 -31.58
CA TYR A 642 -46.19 15.51 -31.82
C TYR A 642 -45.83 16.51 -32.93
N THR A 643 -46.75 16.81 -33.85
CA THR A 643 -46.51 17.83 -34.88
C THR A 643 -46.31 19.21 -34.26
N ASP A 644 -47.02 19.46 -33.16
CA ASP A 644 -46.93 20.72 -32.42
C ASP A 644 -45.74 20.73 -31.47
N PHE A 645 -45.30 19.56 -30.99
CA PHE A 645 -44.19 19.42 -30.05
C PHE A 645 -43.27 18.26 -30.43
N PRO A 646 -42.42 18.41 -31.47
CA PRO A 646 -41.62 17.30 -32.00
C PRO A 646 -40.67 16.66 -30.99
N GLY A 647 -40.19 17.43 -30.01
CA GLY A 647 -39.31 16.96 -28.93
C GLY A 647 -39.96 15.93 -27.99
N LEU A 648 -41.29 15.83 -27.96
CA LEU A 648 -42.01 14.85 -27.13
C LEU A 648 -41.98 13.42 -27.71
N THR A 649 -41.69 13.28 -29.02
CA THR A 649 -41.73 11.97 -29.72
C THR A 649 -40.72 10.96 -29.23
N SER A 650 -39.59 11.41 -28.69
CA SER A 650 -38.55 10.55 -28.13
C SER A 650 -38.85 10.12 -26.69
N MET A 651 -40.01 10.49 -26.14
CA MET A 651 -40.30 10.36 -24.70
C MET A 651 -39.18 10.99 -23.85
N ALA A 652 -38.62 12.11 -24.31
CA ALA A 652 -37.54 12.82 -23.63
C ALA A 652 -37.91 13.18 -22.18
N GLU A 653 -36.90 13.30 -21.31
CA GLU A 653 -37.08 13.75 -19.94
C GLU A 653 -37.74 15.13 -19.91
N ALA A 654 -38.59 15.34 -18.91
CA ALA A 654 -39.33 16.57 -18.81
C ALA A 654 -38.43 17.71 -18.32
N SER A 655 -38.71 18.94 -18.75
CA SER A 655 -37.96 20.12 -18.32
C SER A 655 -38.12 20.40 -16.82
N SER A 656 -37.17 21.10 -16.20
CA SER A 656 -37.22 21.47 -14.78
C SER A 656 -38.52 22.17 -14.38
N LEU A 657 -39.04 23.08 -15.22
CA LEU A 657 -40.28 23.83 -14.96
C LEU A 657 -41.54 22.97 -15.03
N TYR A 658 -41.50 21.86 -15.78
CA TYR A 658 -42.66 20.96 -15.92
C TYR A 658 -43.06 20.34 -14.59
N HIS A 659 -42.08 20.00 -13.74
CA HIS A 659 -42.34 19.37 -12.44
C HIS A 659 -43.25 20.21 -11.55
N LEU A 660 -43.23 21.55 -11.71
CA LEU A 660 -43.97 22.49 -10.86
C LEU A 660 -45.48 22.55 -11.15
N THR A 661 -46.00 21.81 -12.13
CA THR A 661 -47.36 22.04 -12.69
C THR A 661 -48.40 20.96 -12.38
N SER A 662 -47.99 19.81 -11.82
CA SER A 662 -48.84 18.61 -11.71
C SER A 662 -49.46 18.17 -13.05
N ARG A 663 -48.87 18.52 -14.19
CA ARG A 663 -49.29 18.06 -15.51
C ARG A 663 -48.40 16.93 -15.97
N VAL A 664 -49.00 15.86 -16.51
CA VAL A 664 -48.28 14.78 -17.19
C VAL A 664 -48.48 14.95 -18.69
N VAL A 665 -47.48 15.53 -19.36
CA VAL A 665 -47.52 15.78 -20.80
C VAL A 665 -47.32 14.46 -21.54
N ILE A 666 -48.20 14.14 -22.50
CA ILE A 666 -48.19 12.89 -23.25
C ILE A 666 -48.38 13.22 -24.73
N SER A 667 -47.67 12.55 -25.64
CA SER A 667 -47.83 12.74 -27.08
C SER A 667 -48.04 11.43 -27.84
N ASN A 668 -48.61 11.53 -29.04
CA ASN A 668 -48.63 10.42 -30.01
C ASN A 668 -47.25 10.16 -30.62
N LEU A 669 -47.02 8.89 -30.95
CA LEU A 669 -45.81 8.42 -31.59
C LEU A 669 -45.85 8.73 -33.09
N ARG A 670 -44.67 8.92 -33.71
CA ARG A 670 -44.56 8.97 -35.17
C ARG A 670 -44.87 7.60 -35.77
N GLU A 671 -45.43 7.57 -36.97
CA GLU A 671 -45.59 6.33 -37.73
C GLU A 671 -44.23 5.60 -37.84
N GLY A 672 -44.23 4.29 -37.55
CA GLY A 672 -43.03 3.45 -37.55
C GLY A 672 -42.08 3.61 -36.35
N SER A 673 -42.46 4.32 -35.28
CA SER A 673 -41.68 4.43 -34.03
C SER A 673 -42.32 3.66 -32.86
N GLY A 674 -41.56 3.36 -31.80
CA GLY A 674 -42.07 2.70 -30.58
C GLY A 674 -41.43 1.35 -30.23
N GLY A 675 -40.69 0.73 -31.16
CA GLY A 675 -40.03 -0.57 -30.92
C GLY A 675 -41.01 -1.75 -30.91
N GLU A 676 -40.60 -2.85 -30.30
CA GLU A 676 -41.36 -4.11 -30.21
C GLU A 676 -42.45 -4.10 -29.14
N PHE A 677 -42.28 -3.29 -28.09
CA PHE A 677 -43.19 -3.24 -26.93
C PHE A 677 -43.69 -1.80 -26.65
N PRO A 678 -44.32 -1.12 -27.63
CA PRO A 678 -44.67 0.30 -27.53
C PRO A 678 -45.73 0.61 -26.47
N LYS A 679 -46.67 -0.29 -26.18
CA LYS A 679 -47.74 -0.12 -25.18
C LYS A 679 -47.22 -0.25 -23.76
N ILE A 680 -46.41 -1.27 -23.49
CA ILE A 680 -45.70 -1.42 -22.21
C ILE A 680 -44.80 -0.21 -21.98
N ARG A 681 -44.06 0.24 -23.01
CA ARG A 681 -43.21 1.43 -22.89
C ARG A 681 -44.04 2.67 -22.55
N PHE A 682 -45.17 2.86 -23.24
CA PHE A 682 -46.08 3.97 -22.99
C PHE A 682 -46.65 3.93 -21.57
N LEU A 683 -47.21 2.79 -21.16
CA LEU A 683 -47.78 2.58 -19.82
C LEU A 683 -46.75 2.89 -18.74
N THR A 684 -45.58 2.27 -18.81
CA THR A 684 -44.56 2.42 -17.77
C THR A 684 -44.02 3.86 -17.71
N THR A 685 -43.82 4.52 -18.86
CA THR A 685 -43.40 5.94 -18.91
C THR A 685 -44.44 6.86 -18.29
N THR A 686 -45.72 6.67 -18.62
CA THR A 686 -46.80 7.49 -18.06
C THR A 686 -46.91 7.31 -16.56
N LEU A 687 -46.86 6.07 -16.08
CA LEU A 687 -46.85 5.79 -14.63
C LEU A 687 -45.63 6.39 -13.93
N LYS A 688 -44.42 6.29 -14.52
CA LYS A 688 -43.21 6.93 -13.97
C LYS A 688 -43.41 8.44 -13.83
N ARG A 689 -43.97 9.12 -14.83
CA ARG A 689 -44.21 10.57 -14.79
C ARG A 689 -45.23 10.98 -13.73
N ILE A 690 -46.26 10.16 -13.48
CA ILE A 690 -47.20 10.38 -12.38
C ILE A 690 -46.46 10.28 -11.04
N ILE A 691 -45.66 9.22 -10.86
CA ILE A 691 -44.89 8.98 -9.63
C ILE A 691 -43.86 10.08 -9.39
N GLU A 692 -43.15 10.53 -10.43
CA GLU A 692 -42.21 11.65 -10.36
C GLU A 692 -42.89 12.90 -9.81
N ALA A 693 -44.07 13.27 -10.34
CA ALA A 693 -44.83 14.39 -9.82
C ALA A 693 -45.12 14.22 -8.32
N GLU A 694 -45.67 13.08 -7.90
CA GLU A 694 -45.97 12.81 -6.48
C GLU A 694 -44.72 12.86 -5.59
N GLN A 695 -43.57 12.34 -6.05
CA GLN A 695 -42.34 12.34 -5.25
C GLN A 695 -41.75 13.74 -5.10
N TYR A 696 -41.71 14.53 -6.18
CA TYR A 696 -41.27 15.92 -6.09
C TYR A 696 -42.21 16.76 -5.22
N GLY A 697 -43.53 16.50 -5.28
CA GLY A 697 -44.49 17.08 -4.34
C GLY A 697 -44.12 16.82 -2.89
N LYS A 698 -43.84 15.56 -2.51
CA LYS A 698 -43.42 15.19 -1.14
C LYS A 698 -42.08 15.84 -0.73
N VAL A 699 -41.13 15.95 -1.66
CA VAL A 699 -39.87 16.66 -1.44
C VAL A 699 -40.15 18.12 -1.05
N TRP A 700 -41.05 18.80 -1.77
CA TRP A 700 -41.38 20.20 -1.50
C TRP A 700 -42.25 20.39 -0.27
N GLU A 701 -43.13 19.44 0.07
CA GLU A 701 -43.83 19.41 1.35
C GLU A 701 -42.82 19.38 2.50
N THR A 702 -41.78 18.56 2.37
CA THR A 702 -40.69 18.46 3.35
C THR A 702 -39.91 19.78 3.45
N PHE A 703 -39.62 20.44 2.33
CA PHE A 703 -38.98 21.76 2.34
C PHE A 703 -39.85 22.83 2.97
N ALA A 704 -41.16 22.83 2.70
CA ALA A 704 -42.09 23.79 3.29
C ALA A 704 -42.17 23.65 4.82
N GLN A 705 -41.96 22.45 5.34
CA GLN A 705 -41.95 22.17 6.77
C GLN A 705 -40.60 22.48 7.45
N ASN A 706 -39.48 22.22 6.76
CA ASN A 706 -38.16 22.17 7.39
C ASN A 706 -37.18 23.27 6.96
N CYS A 707 -37.39 23.93 5.81
CA CYS A 707 -36.55 25.04 5.36
C CYS A 707 -37.00 26.37 5.95
N ALA A 708 -36.05 27.29 6.16
CA ALA A 708 -36.40 28.68 6.44
C ALA A 708 -37.18 29.28 5.25
N ALA A 709 -38.12 30.19 5.53
CA ALA A 709 -39.02 30.72 4.52
C ALA A 709 -38.28 31.45 3.37
N ASP A 710 -37.12 32.03 3.65
CA ASP A 710 -36.22 32.69 2.69
C ASP A 710 -35.33 31.71 1.91
N GLU A 711 -35.22 30.45 2.35
CA GLU A 711 -34.44 29.40 1.67
C GLU A 711 -35.31 28.43 0.85
N PHE A 712 -36.62 28.42 1.04
CA PHE A 712 -37.55 27.51 0.36
C PHE A 712 -37.41 27.54 -1.16
N ALA A 713 -37.41 28.74 -1.76
CA ALA A 713 -37.25 28.93 -3.21
C ALA A 713 -35.99 28.25 -3.73
N LYS A 714 -34.87 28.45 -3.02
CA LYS A 714 -33.58 27.88 -3.38
C LYS A 714 -33.61 26.35 -3.28
N CYS A 715 -34.25 25.78 -2.26
CA CYS A 715 -34.37 24.33 -2.09
C CYS A 715 -35.20 23.69 -3.20
N VAL A 716 -36.36 24.25 -3.52
CA VAL A 716 -37.20 23.79 -4.64
C VAL A 716 -36.43 23.86 -5.95
N ILE A 717 -35.81 25.00 -6.26
CA ILE A 717 -35.07 25.19 -7.51
C ILE A 717 -33.86 24.26 -7.61
N ASN A 718 -33.12 24.04 -6.53
CA ASN A 718 -32.01 23.09 -6.52
C ASN A 718 -32.51 21.67 -6.83
N SER A 719 -33.63 21.23 -6.22
CA SER A 719 -34.17 19.88 -6.40
C SER A 719 -34.60 19.54 -7.85
N ILE A 720 -34.96 20.56 -8.65
CA ILE A 720 -35.33 20.42 -10.06
C ILE A 720 -34.22 20.87 -11.02
N GLY A 721 -33.07 21.29 -10.50
CA GLY A 721 -31.98 21.89 -11.25
C GLY A 721 -31.17 20.91 -12.11
N GLY A 722 -31.47 19.61 -12.06
CA GLY A 722 -30.79 18.59 -12.85
C GLY A 722 -29.34 18.38 -12.43
N HIS A 723 -29.06 18.37 -11.13
CA HIS A 723 -27.73 18.06 -10.59
C HIS A 723 -27.46 16.54 -10.64
N TRP A 724 -27.42 15.97 -11.85
CA TRP A 724 -27.28 14.53 -12.07
C TRP A 724 -25.93 14.03 -11.54
N GLY A 725 -25.98 13.08 -10.59
CA GLY A 725 -24.84 12.33 -10.11
C GLY A 725 -24.57 11.13 -11.02
N MET A 726 -23.36 11.04 -11.58
CA MET A 726 -22.93 9.89 -12.39
C MET A 726 -22.46 8.70 -11.52
N GLY A 727 -22.21 8.93 -10.23
CA GLY A 727 -21.78 7.91 -9.29
C GLY A 727 -22.89 6.91 -8.96
N MET A 728 -22.52 5.64 -8.83
CA MET A 728 -23.42 4.52 -8.55
C MET A 728 -24.20 4.69 -7.24
N PHE A 729 -23.55 5.25 -6.22
CA PHE A 729 -24.12 5.51 -4.90
C PHE A 729 -24.47 7.00 -4.70
N SER A 730 -24.60 7.76 -5.79
CA SER A 730 -25.03 9.16 -5.67
C SER A 730 -26.44 9.26 -5.09
N ALA A 731 -26.70 10.33 -4.34
CA ALA A 731 -28.03 10.60 -3.79
C ALA A 731 -29.12 10.58 -4.89
N HIS A 732 -28.80 11.11 -6.08
CA HIS A 732 -29.67 11.03 -7.25
C HIS A 732 -29.99 9.58 -7.67
N ALA A 733 -28.99 8.70 -7.76
CA ALA A 733 -29.19 7.32 -8.18
C ALA A 733 -30.08 6.53 -7.21
N VAL A 734 -29.92 6.76 -5.90
CA VAL A 734 -30.75 6.12 -4.86
C VAL A 734 -32.19 6.69 -4.87
N PHE A 735 -32.35 7.98 -5.12
CA PHE A 735 -33.67 8.61 -5.28
C PHE A 735 -34.44 8.03 -6.48
N GLU A 736 -33.80 7.94 -7.64
CA GLU A 736 -34.41 7.34 -8.84
C GLU A 736 -34.77 5.87 -8.65
N ASN A 737 -33.93 5.10 -7.94
CA ASN A 737 -34.28 3.72 -7.59
C ASN A 737 -35.56 3.66 -6.73
N THR A 738 -35.72 4.58 -5.79
CA THR A 738 -36.94 4.66 -4.97
C THR A 738 -38.18 4.82 -5.83
N GLN A 739 -38.12 5.70 -6.84
CA GLN A 739 -39.22 5.86 -7.80
C GLN A 739 -39.50 4.59 -8.61
N GLN A 740 -38.46 3.89 -9.07
CA GLN A 740 -38.62 2.62 -9.80
C GLN A 740 -39.27 1.54 -8.93
N MET A 741 -38.98 1.49 -7.63
CA MET A 741 -39.63 0.56 -6.70
C MET A 741 -41.09 0.94 -6.43
N ILE A 742 -41.41 2.23 -6.40
CA ILE A 742 -42.80 2.69 -6.34
C ILE A 742 -43.54 2.27 -7.62
N LEU A 743 -42.91 2.41 -8.79
CA LEU A 743 -43.50 1.96 -10.06
C LEU A 743 -43.81 0.46 -10.05
N ARG A 744 -42.85 -0.37 -9.62
CA ARG A 744 -43.07 -1.81 -9.42
C ARG A 744 -44.31 -2.07 -8.55
N ASN A 745 -44.40 -1.42 -7.39
CA ASN A 745 -45.52 -1.62 -6.47
C ASN A 745 -46.84 -1.13 -7.07
N LYS A 746 -46.82 -0.05 -7.85
CA LYS A 746 -48.00 0.44 -8.56
C LYS A 746 -48.48 -0.52 -9.65
N LEU A 747 -47.58 -1.22 -10.33
CA LEU A 747 -47.98 -2.28 -11.27
C LEU A 747 -48.72 -3.43 -10.54
N LEU A 748 -48.26 -3.81 -9.34
CA LEU A 748 -48.95 -4.79 -8.50
C LEU A 748 -50.32 -4.29 -8.02
N GLU A 749 -50.42 -3.03 -7.59
CA GLU A 749 -51.69 -2.41 -7.21
C GLU A 749 -52.68 -2.39 -8.40
N ILE A 750 -52.21 -2.04 -9.59
CA ILE A 750 -53.02 -2.03 -10.82
C ILE A 750 -53.49 -3.46 -11.15
N ALA A 751 -52.64 -4.47 -11.01
CA ALA A 751 -53.04 -5.87 -11.23
C ALA A 751 -54.16 -6.30 -10.28
N GLY A 752 -54.09 -5.87 -9.01
CA GLY A 752 -55.12 -6.14 -8.00
C GLY A 752 -56.39 -5.30 -8.12
N TYR A 753 -56.39 -4.23 -8.93
CA TYR A 753 -57.52 -3.32 -9.08
C TYR A 753 -58.68 -3.95 -9.89
N ASP A 754 -59.91 -3.53 -9.61
CA ASP A 754 -61.06 -3.92 -10.42
C ASP A 754 -61.10 -3.10 -11.72
N TRP A 755 -60.78 -3.75 -12.84
CA TRP A 755 -60.77 -3.10 -14.16
C TRP A 755 -62.19 -2.88 -14.72
N GLY A 756 -63.24 -3.32 -14.01
CA GLY A 756 -64.63 -3.25 -14.48
C GLY A 756 -64.91 -4.17 -15.66
N LEU A 757 -64.07 -5.20 -15.85
CA LEU A 757 -64.09 -6.19 -16.91
C LEU A 757 -63.90 -7.58 -16.28
N SER A 758 -64.55 -8.61 -16.83
CA SER A 758 -64.43 -9.99 -16.34
C SER A 758 -64.21 -10.97 -17.50
N GLY A 759 -63.46 -12.04 -17.25
CA GLY A 759 -63.16 -13.08 -18.25
C GLY A 759 -61.72 -13.58 -18.16
N LEU A 760 -61.46 -14.72 -18.80
CA LEU A 760 -60.15 -15.39 -18.75
C LEU A 760 -59.00 -14.52 -19.27
N ALA A 761 -59.23 -13.69 -20.29
CA ALA A 761 -58.22 -12.79 -20.84
C ALA A 761 -57.81 -11.70 -19.83
N VAL A 762 -58.76 -11.20 -19.03
CA VAL A 762 -58.50 -10.19 -17.98
C VAL A 762 -57.65 -10.79 -16.87
N GLU A 763 -57.98 -12.00 -16.41
CA GLU A 763 -57.20 -12.71 -15.41
C GLU A 763 -55.77 -13.00 -15.91
N ARG A 764 -55.63 -13.42 -17.18
CA ARG A 764 -54.32 -13.64 -17.81
C ARG A 764 -53.47 -12.37 -17.83
N ALA A 765 -54.05 -11.23 -18.24
CA ALA A 765 -53.34 -9.95 -18.28
C ALA A 765 -52.89 -9.48 -16.88
N LYS A 766 -53.76 -9.66 -15.86
CA LYS A 766 -53.43 -9.36 -14.45
C LYS A 766 -52.33 -10.25 -13.91
N GLU A 767 -52.37 -11.54 -14.24
CA GLU A 767 -51.34 -12.49 -13.84
C GLU A 767 -49.99 -12.14 -14.48
N GLN A 768 -49.96 -11.81 -15.76
CA GLN A 768 -48.75 -11.36 -16.46
C GLN A 768 -48.16 -10.09 -15.85
N LEU A 769 -49.00 -9.08 -15.58
CA LEU A 769 -48.59 -7.86 -14.90
C LEU A 769 -47.97 -8.14 -13.52
N THR A 770 -48.56 -9.07 -12.76
CA THR A 770 -48.06 -9.50 -11.44
C THR A 770 -46.71 -10.22 -11.54
N ARG A 771 -46.60 -11.21 -12.45
CA ARG A 771 -45.35 -11.95 -12.68
C ARG A 771 -44.20 -11.01 -13.03
N MET A 772 -44.46 -10.07 -13.93
CA MET A 772 -43.45 -9.14 -14.42
C MET A 772 -43.07 -8.05 -13.40
N ALA A 773 -44.02 -7.60 -12.58
CA ALA A 773 -43.71 -6.71 -11.46
C ALA A 773 -42.90 -7.44 -10.37
N ASN A 774 -43.13 -8.73 -10.14
CA ASN A 774 -42.32 -9.52 -9.21
C ASN A 774 -40.90 -9.75 -9.72
N ALA A 775 -40.71 -9.89 -11.04
CA ALA A 775 -39.40 -10.05 -11.67
C ALA A 775 -38.72 -8.72 -12.06
N TYR A 776 -39.27 -7.57 -11.67
CA TYR A 776 -38.86 -6.24 -12.16
C TYR A 776 -37.40 -5.88 -11.88
N HIS A 777 -36.81 -6.41 -10.80
CA HIS A 777 -35.41 -6.20 -10.42
C HIS A 777 -34.47 -7.33 -10.81
N LEU A 778 -35.00 -8.45 -11.30
CA LEU A 778 -34.23 -9.66 -11.51
C LEU A 778 -33.38 -9.58 -12.76
N GLY A 779 -32.10 -9.89 -12.60
CA GLY A 779 -31.18 -10.12 -13.69
C GLY A 779 -29.93 -10.83 -13.17
N LEU A 780 -29.29 -11.62 -14.03
CA LEU A 780 -28.12 -12.37 -13.64
C LEU A 780 -27.21 -12.61 -14.84
N THR A 781 -25.90 -12.63 -14.59
CA THR A 781 -24.92 -13.15 -15.55
C THR A 781 -24.99 -14.67 -15.57
N LEU A 782 -25.22 -15.25 -16.74
CA LEU A 782 -25.26 -16.69 -16.95
C LEU A 782 -23.84 -17.28 -17.12
N PRO A 783 -23.67 -18.62 -17.09
CA PRO A 783 -22.33 -19.25 -17.18
C PRO A 783 -21.53 -18.91 -18.44
N ASP A 784 -22.20 -18.49 -19.52
CA ASP A 784 -21.59 -18.02 -20.77
C ASP A 784 -21.15 -16.54 -20.72
N GLY A 785 -21.35 -15.87 -19.58
CA GLY A 785 -20.93 -14.49 -19.36
C GLY A 785 -21.94 -13.44 -19.81
N VAL A 786 -23.12 -13.83 -20.31
CA VAL A 786 -24.17 -12.90 -20.77
C VAL A 786 -25.09 -12.53 -19.60
N PHE A 787 -25.28 -11.23 -19.35
CA PHE A 787 -26.26 -10.75 -18.39
C PHE A 787 -27.65 -10.73 -19.01
N VAL A 788 -28.60 -11.43 -18.39
CA VAL A 788 -29.99 -11.47 -18.84
C VAL A 788 -30.89 -10.87 -17.76
N THR A 789 -31.73 -9.92 -18.16
CA THR A 789 -32.71 -9.27 -17.28
C THR A 789 -34.13 -9.75 -17.54
N CYS A 790 -34.92 -9.87 -16.48
CA CYS A 790 -36.36 -10.09 -16.53
C CYS A 790 -37.16 -8.77 -16.50
N CYS A 791 -36.50 -7.62 -16.39
CA CYS A 791 -37.15 -6.32 -16.26
C CYS A 791 -37.82 -5.87 -17.56
N VAL A 792 -39.15 -5.78 -17.54
CA VAL A 792 -39.96 -5.34 -18.69
C VAL A 792 -39.64 -3.92 -19.13
N TRP A 793 -39.28 -3.04 -18.18
CA TRP A 793 -38.87 -1.68 -18.50
C TRP A 793 -37.63 -1.68 -19.37
N SER A 794 -36.62 -2.49 -19.02
CA SER A 794 -35.36 -2.57 -19.74
C SER A 794 -35.57 -3.08 -21.17
N TRP A 795 -36.37 -4.13 -21.37
CA TRP A 795 -36.75 -4.64 -22.70
C TRP A 795 -37.50 -3.60 -23.54
N ALA A 796 -38.55 -3.00 -23.00
CA ALA A 796 -39.36 -2.02 -23.70
C ALA A 796 -38.57 -0.74 -24.02
N SER A 797 -37.76 -0.26 -23.08
CA SER A 797 -36.88 0.91 -23.25
C SER A 797 -35.80 0.66 -24.31
N TYR A 798 -35.09 -0.47 -24.24
CA TYR A 798 -34.04 -0.84 -25.19
C TYR A 798 -34.59 -0.93 -26.61
N SER A 799 -35.72 -1.64 -26.78
CA SER A 799 -36.36 -1.79 -28.09
C SER A 799 -36.90 -0.47 -28.65
N SER A 800 -37.50 0.39 -27.80
CA SER A 800 -38.01 1.71 -28.23
C SER A 800 -36.92 2.64 -28.77
N LYS A 801 -35.66 2.43 -28.36
CA LYS A 801 -34.47 3.16 -28.83
C LYS A 801 -33.81 2.52 -30.06
N GLY A 802 -34.43 1.48 -30.64
CA GLY A 802 -33.93 0.76 -31.82
C GLY A 802 -33.01 -0.42 -31.50
N GLY A 803 -32.85 -0.78 -30.22
CA GLY A 803 -32.10 -1.96 -29.79
C GLY A 803 -32.75 -3.25 -30.29
N LYS A 804 -31.93 -4.25 -30.62
CA LYS A 804 -32.36 -5.57 -31.09
C LYS A 804 -31.71 -6.65 -30.23
N GLY A 805 -32.46 -7.69 -29.86
CA GLY A 805 -31.95 -8.75 -29.01
C GLY A 805 -31.96 -8.37 -27.53
N ILE A 806 -30.93 -8.77 -26.80
CA ILE A 806 -30.86 -8.64 -25.33
C ILE A 806 -30.46 -7.21 -24.94
N PRO A 807 -31.10 -6.60 -23.92
CA PRO A 807 -30.67 -5.30 -23.39
C PRO A 807 -29.18 -5.29 -22.99
N THR A 808 -28.43 -4.31 -23.48
CA THR A 808 -26.98 -4.16 -23.20
C THR A 808 -26.75 -3.55 -21.81
N PRO A 809 -25.54 -3.70 -21.21
CA PRO A 809 -25.21 -3.11 -19.90
C PRO A 809 -25.57 -1.63 -19.72
N LEU A 810 -25.46 -0.82 -20.78
CA LEU A 810 -25.81 0.60 -20.75
C LEU A 810 -27.32 0.87 -20.63
N SER A 811 -28.15 -0.11 -20.99
CA SER A 811 -29.61 -0.05 -20.89
C SER A 811 -30.17 -0.60 -19.58
N LEU A 812 -29.36 -1.30 -18.78
CA LEU A 812 -29.74 -1.99 -17.53
C LEU A 812 -29.70 -1.07 -16.29
N MET A 813 -30.27 0.12 -16.41
CA MET A 813 -30.23 1.12 -15.35
C MET A 813 -31.03 0.71 -14.11
N VAL A 814 -32.14 -0.01 -14.29
CA VAL A 814 -33.06 -0.39 -13.21
C VAL A 814 -32.38 -1.42 -12.30
N GLU A 815 -31.83 -2.47 -12.91
CA GLU A 815 -31.13 -3.58 -12.26
C GLU A 815 -29.90 -3.05 -11.53
N ARG A 816 -29.10 -2.20 -12.21
CA ARG A 816 -27.92 -1.57 -11.63
C ARG A 816 -28.24 -0.78 -10.37
N ARG A 817 -29.16 0.18 -10.49
CA ARG A 817 -29.51 1.09 -9.38
C ARG A 817 -30.20 0.34 -8.24
N ARG A 818 -30.99 -0.69 -8.55
CA ARG A 818 -31.66 -1.51 -7.55
C ARG A 818 -30.66 -2.32 -6.73
N PHE A 819 -29.75 -3.03 -7.40
CA PHE A 819 -28.72 -3.80 -6.72
C PHE A 819 -27.84 -2.90 -5.85
N SER A 820 -27.33 -1.79 -6.41
CA SER A 820 -26.46 -0.87 -5.65
C SER A 820 -27.17 -0.20 -4.48
N SER A 821 -28.42 0.23 -4.65
CA SER A 821 -29.20 0.86 -3.57
C SER A 821 -29.58 -0.14 -2.47
N GLU A 822 -29.84 -1.40 -2.81
CA GLU A 822 -30.11 -2.44 -1.83
C GLU A 822 -28.85 -2.80 -1.04
N LEU A 823 -27.70 -2.93 -1.73
CA LEU A 823 -26.40 -3.13 -1.09
C LEU A 823 -26.07 -1.98 -0.12
N PHE A 824 -26.20 -0.73 -0.58
CA PHE A 824 -26.00 0.46 0.27
C PHE A 824 -26.94 0.46 1.47
N GLY A 825 -28.24 0.21 1.26
CA GLY A 825 -29.24 0.20 2.33
C GLY A 825 -28.93 -0.82 3.43
N ARG A 826 -28.56 -2.05 3.06
CA ARG A 826 -28.19 -3.11 4.02
C ARG A 826 -26.91 -2.78 4.79
N LEU A 827 -25.94 -2.14 4.14
CA LEU A 827 -24.72 -1.67 4.82
C LEU A 827 -25.04 -0.53 5.78
N TYR A 828 -25.86 0.43 5.36
CA TYR A 828 -26.33 1.54 6.20
C TYR A 828 -27.03 1.03 7.46
N GLU A 829 -27.93 0.04 7.33
CA GLU A 829 -28.61 -0.63 8.46
C GLU A 829 -27.63 -1.29 9.44
N LYS A 830 -26.55 -1.88 8.93
CA LYS A 830 -25.55 -2.58 9.76
C LYS A 830 -24.64 -1.63 10.54
N VAL A 831 -24.28 -0.47 9.97
CA VAL A 831 -23.20 0.38 10.51
C VAL A 831 -23.62 1.79 10.90
N VAL A 832 -24.67 2.35 10.29
CA VAL A 832 -25.07 3.74 10.46
C VAL A 832 -26.35 3.86 11.28
N GLY A 833 -27.48 3.38 10.77
CA GLY A 833 -28.80 3.66 11.37
C GLY A 833 -29.95 3.02 10.59
N GLU A 834 -31.18 3.48 10.79
CA GLU A 834 -32.35 2.88 10.14
C GLU A 834 -32.47 3.30 8.66
N ARG A 835 -32.88 2.37 7.79
CA ARG A 835 -33.07 2.62 6.35
C ARG A 835 -34.07 3.75 6.05
N ALA A 836 -35.01 3.99 6.95
CA ALA A 836 -35.99 5.07 6.85
C ALA A 836 -35.34 6.47 6.85
N GLU A 837 -34.12 6.61 7.38
CA GLU A 837 -33.39 7.88 7.44
C GLU A 837 -32.75 8.28 6.10
N ILE A 838 -32.57 7.34 5.17
CA ILE A 838 -31.88 7.56 3.91
C ILE A 838 -32.63 8.56 3.03
N LEU A 839 -33.96 8.43 2.92
CA LEU A 839 -34.75 9.32 2.07
C LEU A 839 -34.78 10.77 2.59
N PRO A 840 -35.02 11.04 3.89
CA PRO A 840 -34.85 12.38 4.46
C PRO A 840 -33.46 12.99 4.20
N MET A 841 -32.39 12.20 4.32
CA MET A 841 -31.03 12.66 4.01
C MET A 841 -30.89 13.04 2.54
N ILE A 842 -31.43 12.25 1.61
CA ILE A 842 -31.42 12.56 0.17
C ILE A 842 -32.20 13.84 -0.10
N ILE A 843 -33.37 14.02 0.53
CA ILE A 843 -34.19 15.23 0.38
C ILE A 843 -33.40 16.48 0.82
N ASP A 844 -32.69 16.43 1.96
CA ASP A 844 -31.81 17.51 2.41
C ASP A 844 -30.70 17.82 1.38
N LEU A 845 -30.07 16.78 0.80
CA LEU A 845 -29.06 16.96 -0.24
C LEU A 845 -29.62 17.59 -1.51
N MET A 846 -30.85 17.22 -1.90
CA MET A 846 -31.57 17.84 -3.02
C MET A 846 -31.81 19.33 -2.78
N GLY A 847 -32.26 19.71 -1.58
CA GLY A 847 -32.45 21.12 -1.20
C GLY A 847 -31.16 21.93 -1.28
N ARG A 848 -30.00 21.30 -1.05
CA ARG A 848 -28.68 21.94 -1.13
C ARG A 848 -28.03 21.90 -2.52
N GLY A 849 -28.64 21.24 -3.50
CA GLY A 849 -28.06 21.03 -4.83
C GLY A 849 -26.85 20.09 -4.83
N LYS A 850 -26.84 19.11 -3.91
CA LYS A 850 -25.74 18.16 -3.67
C LYS A 850 -26.12 16.71 -4.05
N GLU A 851 -27.00 16.52 -5.02
CA GLU A 851 -27.47 15.20 -5.44
C GLU A 851 -26.38 14.32 -6.08
N ARG A 852 -25.26 14.96 -6.48
CA ARG A 852 -24.04 14.29 -6.95
C ARG A 852 -23.23 13.63 -5.85
N GLU A 853 -23.50 13.95 -4.59
CA GLU A 853 -22.74 13.45 -3.44
C GLU A 853 -22.88 11.92 -3.35
N ASP A 854 -21.74 11.25 -3.22
CA ASP A 854 -21.68 9.79 -3.09
C ASP A 854 -21.99 9.40 -1.64
N LEU A 855 -23.09 8.68 -1.45
CA LEU A 855 -23.56 8.28 -0.13
C LEU A 855 -22.66 7.21 0.50
N ALA A 856 -21.96 6.38 -0.28
CA ALA A 856 -21.03 5.42 0.27
C ALA A 856 -19.79 6.12 0.85
N VAL A 857 -19.30 7.18 0.20
CA VAL A 857 -18.23 8.03 0.74
C VAL A 857 -18.69 8.72 2.02
N ARG A 858 -19.89 9.32 1.98
CA ARG A 858 -20.45 10.09 3.10
C ARG A 858 -20.75 9.22 4.33
N CYS A 859 -21.30 8.02 4.13
CA CYS A 859 -21.90 7.23 5.22
C CYS A 859 -21.12 5.95 5.55
N LEU A 860 -20.34 5.39 4.63
CA LEU A 860 -19.71 4.07 4.77
C LEU A 860 -18.18 4.13 4.76
N GLY A 861 -17.59 5.32 4.79
CA GLY A 861 -16.13 5.50 4.80
C GLY A 861 -15.47 5.05 3.49
N ALA A 862 -16.23 5.00 2.39
CA ALA A 862 -15.65 4.69 1.09
C ALA A 862 -14.68 5.80 0.66
N VAL A 863 -13.58 5.42 0.02
CA VAL A 863 -12.64 6.37 -0.57
C VAL A 863 -13.29 6.96 -1.82
N PRO A 864 -13.26 8.28 -2.04
CA PRO A 864 -13.69 8.87 -3.30
C PRO A 864 -12.96 8.19 -4.44
N VAL A 865 -13.70 7.54 -5.34
CA VAL A 865 -13.11 6.83 -6.48
C VAL A 865 -12.34 7.84 -7.33
N LYS A 866 -11.01 7.84 -7.21
CA LYS A 866 -10.16 8.48 -8.22
C LYS A 866 -10.17 7.57 -9.44
N SER A 867 -10.35 8.15 -10.63
CA SER A 867 -10.27 7.46 -11.93
C SER A 867 -8.96 6.70 -12.17
N GLU A 868 -7.99 6.82 -11.28
CA GLU A 868 -6.66 6.22 -11.34
C GLU A 868 -6.60 4.79 -10.76
N LEU A 869 -7.59 4.35 -9.97
CA LEU A 869 -7.57 3.05 -9.26
C LEU A 869 -8.05 1.86 -10.10
N ILE A 870 -8.92 2.11 -11.09
CA ILE A 870 -9.39 1.11 -12.06
C ILE A 870 -8.81 1.46 -13.42
N ILE A 871 -8.27 0.48 -14.12
CA ILE A 871 -7.92 0.66 -15.52
C ILE A 871 -9.21 0.64 -16.35
N ASP A 872 -9.53 1.77 -16.98
CA ASP A 872 -10.70 1.94 -17.83
C ASP A 872 -10.52 1.12 -19.12
N HIS A 873 -11.13 -0.06 -19.16
CA HIS A 873 -11.18 -0.89 -20.37
C HIS A 873 -12.25 -0.32 -21.31
N LYS A 874 -11.88 0.72 -22.05
CA LYS A 874 -12.77 1.45 -22.99
C LYS A 874 -13.37 0.60 -24.10
N ASP A 875 -12.79 -0.57 -24.36
CA ASP A 875 -13.25 -1.49 -25.40
C ASP A 875 -14.14 -2.58 -24.79
N GLY A 876 -15.43 -2.50 -25.12
CA GLY A 876 -16.47 -3.38 -24.61
C GLY A 876 -16.11 -4.86 -24.77
N LEU A 877 -15.95 -5.55 -23.64
CA LEU A 877 -15.88 -7.01 -23.52
C LEU A 877 -17.24 -7.70 -23.84
N GLU A 878 -18.08 -7.08 -24.66
CA GLU A 878 -19.35 -7.65 -25.10
C GLU A 878 -19.09 -8.93 -25.92
N THR A 879 -19.65 -10.04 -25.46
CA THR A 879 -19.64 -11.37 -26.11
C THR A 879 -18.27 -11.76 -26.67
N SER A 880 -17.27 -11.80 -25.77
CA SER A 880 -15.96 -12.33 -26.14
C SER A 880 -16.09 -13.82 -26.53
N PRO A 881 -15.55 -14.28 -27.67
CA PRO A 881 -15.59 -15.69 -28.05
C PRO A 881 -14.93 -16.59 -26.99
N HIS A 882 -15.45 -17.81 -26.87
CA HIS A 882 -14.91 -18.82 -25.97
C HIS A 882 -13.47 -19.20 -26.35
N ALA A 883 -12.64 -19.43 -25.34
CA ALA A 883 -11.36 -20.10 -25.51
C ALA A 883 -11.56 -21.62 -25.57
N GLY A 884 -10.70 -22.30 -26.32
CA GLY A 884 -10.62 -23.75 -26.37
C GLY A 884 -10.22 -24.36 -25.03
N LYS A 885 -10.56 -25.65 -24.84
CA LYS A 885 -10.20 -26.41 -23.64
C LYS A 885 -8.77 -26.96 -23.77
N MET A 886 -8.05 -27.01 -22.65
CA MET A 886 -6.76 -27.69 -22.55
C MET A 886 -6.95 -29.21 -22.53
N VAL A 887 -5.96 -29.94 -23.06
CA VAL A 887 -5.95 -31.40 -23.13
C VAL A 887 -5.04 -31.95 -22.03
N ARG A 888 -5.57 -32.80 -21.15
CA ARG A 888 -4.77 -33.42 -20.08
C ARG A 888 -3.82 -34.46 -20.65
N SER A 889 -2.61 -34.51 -20.08
CA SER A 889 -1.66 -35.58 -20.41
C SER A 889 -2.17 -36.94 -19.92
N PRO A 890 -2.00 -38.02 -20.72
CA PRO A 890 -2.32 -39.37 -20.29
C PRO A 890 -1.39 -39.90 -19.18
N TYR A 891 -0.31 -39.19 -18.87
CA TYR A 891 0.63 -39.53 -17.80
C TYR A 891 0.27 -38.92 -16.44
N ASN A 892 -0.84 -38.18 -16.35
CA ASN A 892 -1.24 -37.56 -15.10
C ASN A 892 -1.71 -38.58 -14.04
N PRO A 893 -1.46 -38.32 -12.74
CA PRO A 893 -0.60 -37.24 -12.22
C PRO A 893 0.89 -37.55 -12.46
N ILE A 894 1.66 -36.53 -12.85
CA ILE A 894 3.10 -36.65 -13.14
C ILE A 894 3.96 -36.60 -11.87
N LEU A 895 3.44 -35.99 -10.78
CA LEU A 895 4.05 -36.05 -9.45
C LEU A 895 2.97 -36.35 -8.41
N ALA A 896 3.33 -37.23 -7.48
CA ALA A 896 2.57 -37.57 -6.28
C ALA A 896 3.51 -37.59 -5.06
N PRO A 897 2.96 -37.51 -3.83
CA PRO A 897 3.74 -37.62 -2.59
C PRO A 897 4.54 -38.92 -2.52
N LEU A 898 5.77 -38.85 -1.98
CA LEU A 898 6.65 -40.00 -1.77
C LEU A 898 6.75 -40.29 -0.27
N ALA A 899 6.31 -41.48 0.15
CA ALA A 899 6.23 -41.83 1.57
C ALA A 899 7.60 -41.86 2.27
N GLU A 900 8.66 -42.09 1.50
CA GLU A 900 10.05 -42.15 1.95
C GLU A 900 10.70 -40.78 2.22
N ASN A 901 10.12 -39.69 1.72
CA ASN A 901 10.68 -38.34 1.85
C ASN A 901 9.86 -37.51 2.85
N ASP A 902 10.33 -37.42 4.10
CA ASP A 902 9.59 -36.80 5.22
C ASP A 902 9.08 -35.37 4.97
N TRP A 903 9.72 -34.61 4.07
CA TRP A 903 9.35 -33.23 3.76
C TRP A 903 8.31 -33.07 2.64
N GLU A 904 8.00 -34.15 1.90
CA GLU A 904 7.02 -34.16 0.78
C GLU A 904 6.05 -35.35 0.82
N ASN A 905 6.09 -36.14 1.90
CA ASN A 905 5.33 -37.39 2.03
C ASN A 905 3.82 -37.21 2.12
N LYS A 906 3.34 -35.98 2.36
CA LYS A 906 1.93 -35.69 2.57
C LYS A 906 1.28 -35.16 1.30
N TYR A 907 1.85 -34.09 0.74
CA TYR A 907 1.29 -33.43 -0.44
C TYR A 907 2.37 -32.85 -1.36
N VAL A 908 2.12 -32.92 -2.67
CA VAL A 908 2.95 -32.32 -3.72
C VAL A 908 2.02 -31.57 -4.67
N LEU A 909 2.10 -30.24 -4.66
CA LEU A 909 1.10 -29.37 -5.26
C LEU A 909 1.74 -28.11 -5.85
N ASN A 910 0.93 -27.30 -6.53
CA ASN A 910 1.23 -25.96 -7.06
C ASN A 910 2.70 -25.73 -7.46
N CYS A 911 3.01 -25.92 -8.73
CA CYS A 911 4.38 -25.79 -9.23
C CYS A 911 4.57 -24.64 -10.21
N GLY A 912 5.70 -23.95 -10.06
CA GLY A 912 6.29 -23.10 -11.08
C GLY A 912 7.06 -23.97 -12.08
N ALA A 913 7.17 -23.51 -13.30
CA ALA A 913 7.91 -24.21 -14.34
C ALA A 913 8.68 -23.23 -15.21
N ILE A 914 9.90 -23.59 -15.58
CA ILE A 914 10.73 -22.82 -16.51
C ILE A 914 11.50 -23.78 -17.42
N ARG A 915 11.59 -23.45 -18.71
CA ARG A 915 12.41 -24.21 -19.66
C ARG A 915 13.80 -23.59 -19.71
N LEU A 916 14.82 -24.38 -19.43
CA LEU A 916 16.22 -23.98 -19.45
C LEU A 916 17.03 -25.06 -20.16
N GLN A 917 17.86 -24.66 -21.12
CA GLN A 917 18.75 -25.58 -21.85
C GLN A 917 18.01 -26.80 -22.44
N GLY A 918 16.81 -26.58 -22.98
CA GLY A 918 15.98 -27.63 -23.58
C GLY A 918 15.24 -28.55 -22.60
N SER A 919 15.38 -28.40 -21.28
CA SER A 919 14.64 -29.19 -20.28
C SER A 919 13.70 -28.31 -19.45
N VAL A 920 12.56 -28.87 -19.04
CA VAL A 920 11.63 -28.21 -18.13
C VAL A 920 12.03 -28.49 -16.68
N HIS A 921 12.23 -27.43 -15.92
CA HIS A 921 12.49 -27.46 -14.49
C HIS A 921 11.21 -27.09 -13.76
N ILE A 922 10.70 -28.02 -12.96
CA ILE A 922 9.43 -27.93 -12.24
C ILE A 922 9.73 -27.70 -10.77
N PHE A 923 9.48 -26.48 -10.29
CA PHE A 923 9.68 -26.08 -8.91
C PHE A 923 8.35 -26.31 -8.20
N TYR A 924 8.22 -27.40 -7.46
CA TYR A 924 6.95 -27.80 -6.88
C TYR A 924 6.89 -27.48 -5.40
N ARG A 925 5.72 -27.04 -4.93
CA ARG A 925 5.45 -26.95 -3.50
C ARG A 925 5.23 -28.36 -2.95
N ALA A 926 5.86 -28.65 -1.83
CA ALA A 926 5.65 -29.89 -1.10
C ALA A 926 5.41 -29.62 0.37
N VAL A 927 4.66 -30.52 1.00
CA VAL A 927 4.38 -30.47 2.44
C VAL A 927 4.57 -31.87 3.02
N GLY A 928 5.30 -31.92 4.13
CA GLY A 928 5.49 -33.13 4.92
C GLY A 928 4.47 -33.27 6.04
N ASP A 929 4.66 -34.28 6.89
CA ASP A 929 3.83 -34.47 8.09
C ASP A 929 3.96 -33.33 9.10
N ASP A 930 5.06 -32.58 9.05
CA ASP A 930 5.29 -31.37 9.85
C ASP A 930 4.39 -30.17 9.46
N GLY A 931 3.72 -30.25 8.31
CA GLY A 931 2.82 -29.21 7.81
C GLY A 931 3.54 -27.97 7.26
N ILE A 932 4.86 -28.02 7.04
CA ILE A 932 5.65 -26.89 6.55
C ILE A 932 5.83 -26.98 5.03
N SER A 933 5.47 -25.92 4.30
CA SER A 933 5.65 -25.88 2.85
C SER A 933 7.09 -25.57 2.45
N ARG A 934 7.63 -26.35 1.50
CA ARG A 934 8.97 -26.20 0.92
C ARG A 934 8.91 -26.32 -0.59
N ILE A 935 9.98 -25.90 -1.28
CA ILE A 935 10.07 -26.02 -2.74
C ILE A 935 11.04 -27.14 -3.12
N GLY A 936 10.53 -28.13 -3.84
CA GLY A 936 11.29 -29.20 -4.47
C GLY A 936 11.57 -28.92 -5.94
N LEU A 937 12.44 -29.74 -6.54
CA LEU A 937 12.79 -29.66 -7.97
C LEU A 937 12.60 -31.02 -8.64
N ALA A 938 11.87 -31.00 -9.76
CA ALA A 938 11.81 -32.09 -10.73
C ALA A 938 12.23 -31.59 -12.11
N VAL A 939 12.86 -32.44 -12.92
CA VAL A 939 13.32 -32.13 -14.27
C VAL A 939 12.67 -33.08 -15.25
N SER A 940 12.22 -32.54 -16.38
CA SER A 940 11.59 -33.27 -17.48
C SER A 940 12.16 -32.81 -18.81
N HIS A 941 12.66 -33.74 -19.63
CA HIS A 941 13.20 -33.45 -20.95
C HIS A 941 12.08 -33.24 -21.98
N ASP A 942 11.05 -34.09 -21.96
CA ASP A 942 9.90 -34.01 -22.86
C ASP A 942 8.76 -33.10 -22.34
N GLY A 943 8.85 -32.67 -21.08
CA GLY A 943 7.84 -31.89 -20.38
C GLY A 943 6.65 -32.70 -19.86
N LEU A 944 6.56 -34.00 -20.16
CA LEU A 944 5.43 -34.87 -19.83
C LEU A 944 5.78 -35.95 -18.79
N LYS A 945 7.04 -36.39 -18.74
CA LYS A 945 7.54 -37.38 -17.77
C LYS A 945 8.67 -36.81 -16.96
N VAL A 946 8.67 -37.10 -15.67
CA VAL A 946 9.74 -36.67 -14.76
C VAL A 946 10.94 -37.61 -14.91
N ASP A 947 12.06 -37.08 -15.38
CA ASP A 947 13.32 -37.80 -15.56
C ASP A 947 14.17 -37.77 -14.29
N GLU A 948 14.10 -36.67 -13.53
CA GLU A 948 14.85 -36.48 -12.29
C GLU A 948 13.98 -35.78 -11.24
N ARG A 949 14.07 -36.23 -9.97
CA ARG A 949 13.43 -35.59 -8.81
C ARG A 949 14.41 -35.58 -7.65
N PHE A 950 14.62 -34.41 -7.07
CA PHE A 950 15.59 -34.23 -5.99
C PHE A 950 15.03 -34.78 -4.67
N SER A 951 15.90 -35.44 -3.89
CA SER A 951 15.52 -36.04 -2.60
C SER A 951 15.39 -35.02 -1.45
N GLU A 952 15.96 -33.83 -1.64
CA GLU A 952 15.94 -32.72 -0.67
C GLU A 952 15.31 -31.47 -1.31
N PRO A 953 14.68 -30.60 -0.50
CA PRO A 953 14.12 -29.35 -0.99
C PRO A 953 15.23 -28.40 -1.47
N ILE A 954 14.99 -27.70 -2.57
CA ILE A 954 15.92 -26.68 -3.12
C ILE A 954 15.72 -25.30 -2.48
N PHE A 955 14.60 -25.08 -1.78
CA PHE A 955 14.31 -23.85 -1.05
C PHE A 955 13.40 -24.14 0.15
N SER A 956 13.80 -23.69 1.33
CA SER A 956 13.09 -23.92 2.61
C SER A 956 13.00 -22.63 3.44
N PRO A 957 12.08 -22.56 4.42
CA PRO A 957 11.99 -21.44 5.34
C PRO A 957 13.31 -21.10 6.04
N ALA A 958 13.68 -19.81 6.06
CA ALA A 958 14.91 -19.31 6.69
C ALA A 958 14.68 -18.15 7.68
N ASN A 959 13.49 -17.56 7.72
CA ASN A 959 13.17 -16.41 8.59
C ASN A 959 11.73 -16.47 9.13
N ASP A 960 11.42 -15.59 10.08
CA ASP A 960 10.13 -15.59 10.79
C ASP A 960 8.92 -15.37 9.87
N SER A 961 9.08 -14.61 8.77
CA SER A 961 7.99 -14.31 7.84
C SER A 961 7.55 -15.50 6.99
N GLU A 962 8.38 -16.53 6.90
CA GLU A 962 8.14 -17.75 6.12
C GLU A 962 8.17 -19.02 6.97
N LYS A 963 8.12 -18.91 8.31
CA LYS A 963 8.31 -20.05 9.23
C LYS A 963 7.31 -21.21 9.05
N MET A 964 6.14 -20.96 8.47
CA MET A 964 5.14 -21.99 8.14
C MET A 964 5.20 -22.43 6.68
N GLY A 965 5.97 -21.76 5.83
CA GLY A 965 6.32 -22.26 4.51
C GLY A 965 6.63 -21.22 3.46
N CYS A 966 7.30 -21.68 2.41
CA CYS A 966 7.47 -21.00 1.13
C CYS A 966 6.51 -21.68 0.13
N GLU A 967 5.49 -20.97 -0.35
CA GLU A 967 4.39 -21.57 -1.10
C GLU A 967 4.30 -21.05 -2.54
N ASP A 968 3.80 -21.92 -3.43
CA ASP A 968 3.31 -21.62 -4.76
C ASP A 968 4.30 -20.76 -5.61
N PRO A 969 5.45 -21.31 -6.01
CA PRO A 969 6.51 -20.55 -6.68
C PRO A 969 6.13 -20.19 -8.12
N ARG A 970 6.44 -18.96 -8.56
CA ARG A 970 6.34 -18.49 -9.95
C ARG A 970 7.70 -18.01 -10.42
N LEU A 971 8.14 -18.49 -11.57
CA LEU A 971 9.52 -18.33 -12.05
C LEU A 971 9.57 -17.46 -13.29
N ILE A 972 10.55 -16.55 -13.33
CA ILE A 972 10.96 -15.83 -14.54
C ILE A 972 12.48 -15.79 -14.64
N ALA A 973 13.01 -15.92 -15.86
CA ALA A 973 14.42 -15.67 -16.14
C ALA A 973 14.55 -14.25 -16.70
N MET A 974 15.43 -13.45 -16.10
CA MET A 974 15.66 -12.06 -16.49
C MET A 974 17.02 -11.60 -15.99
N GLU A 975 17.74 -10.81 -16.79
CA GLU A 975 19.02 -10.20 -16.39
C GLU A 975 20.05 -11.23 -15.85
N GLY A 976 20.08 -12.46 -16.41
CA GLY A 976 21.02 -13.54 -16.07
C GLY A 976 20.72 -14.27 -14.75
N ARG A 977 19.52 -14.06 -14.20
CA ARG A 977 19.06 -14.68 -12.95
C ARG A 977 17.67 -15.29 -13.14
N ILE A 978 17.39 -16.29 -12.33
CA ILE A 978 16.03 -16.84 -12.17
C ILE A 978 15.44 -16.22 -10.92
N TYR A 979 14.40 -15.43 -11.10
CA TYR A 979 13.63 -14.86 -10.01
C TYR A 979 12.45 -15.76 -9.69
N MET A 980 12.21 -15.96 -8.39
CA MET A 980 11.09 -16.72 -7.85
C MET A 980 10.26 -15.81 -6.96
N LEU A 981 9.03 -15.54 -7.40
CA LEU A 981 7.98 -15.00 -6.54
C LEU A 981 7.29 -16.15 -5.82
N TYR A 982 7.10 -16.02 -4.52
CA TYR A 982 6.46 -17.03 -3.70
C TYR A 982 5.68 -16.39 -2.56
N THR A 983 4.76 -17.16 -1.96
CA THR A 983 4.07 -16.74 -0.75
C THR A 983 4.90 -17.18 0.47
N ALA A 984 5.44 -16.21 1.21
CA ALA A 984 6.01 -16.42 2.54
C ALA A 984 4.86 -16.45 3.56
N TYR A 985 4.74 -17.54 4.32
CA TYR A 985 3.69 -17.70 5.31
C TYR A 985 4.27 -17.85 6.72
N ASP A 986 3.87 -16.97 7.63
CA ASP A 986 4.29 -17.01 9.04
C ASP A 986 3.31 -17.76 9.95
N GLY A 987 2.23 -18.33 9.42
CA GLY A 987 1.15 -18.96 10.19
C GLY A 987 -0.03 -18.04 10.48
N VAL A 988 0.09 -16.73 10.22
CA VAL A 988 -0.96 -15.73 10.42
C VAL A 988 -1.23 -14.99 9.11
N ILE A 989 -0.18 -14.41 8.51
CA ILE A 989 -0.25 -13.55 7.34
C ILE A 989 0.54 -14.18 6.17
N PRO A 990 -0.12 -14.55 5.06
CA PRO A 990 0.56 -14.84 3.81
C PRO A 990 0.98 -13.55 3.10
N GLN A 991 2.25 -13.48 2.71
CA GLN A 991 2.85 -12.29 2.10
C GLN A 991 3.64 -12.68 0.86
N ILE A 992 3.78 -11.75 -0.09
CA ILE A 992 4.60 -11.99 -1.27
C ILE A 992 6.06 -11.73 -0.93
N ALA A 993 6.91 -12.71 -1.25
CA ALA A 993 8.34 -12.63 -1.15
C ALA A 993 9.00 -12.84 -2.52
N LEU A 994 10.19 -12.26 -2.68
CA LEU A 994 11.03 -12.40 -3.85
C LEU A 994 12.37 -13.03 -3.46
N ALA A 995 12.77 -14.05 -4.21
CA ALA A 995 14.10 -14.64 -4.15
C ALA A 995 14.68 -14.78 -5.55
N SER A 996 15.99 -14.86 -5.68
CA SER A 996 16.67 -15.08 -6.95
C SER A 996 17.88 -16.01 -6.82
N ILE A 997 18.18 -16.73 -7.88
CA ILE A 997 19.39 -17.54 -8.03
C ILE A 997 20.02 -17.22 -9.38
N SER A 998 21.36 -17.22 -9.47
CA SER A 998 22.03 -17.01 -10.75
C SER A 998 21.80 -18.20 -11.68
N GLU A 999 21.76 -17.96 -12.99
CA GLU A 999 21.69 -19.07 -13.96
C GLU A 999 22.89 -20.02 -13.86
N GLU A 1000 24.06 -19.49 -13.48
CA GLU A 1000 25.28 -20.26 -13.22
C GLU A 1000 25.10 -21.22 -12.04
N ASP A 1001 24.63 -20.71 -10.89
CA ASP A 1001 24.35 -21.52 -9.70
C ASP A 1001 23.26 -22.56 -9.97
N MET A 1002 22.21 -22.20 -10.73
CA MET A 1002 21.18 -23.14 -11.16
C MET A 1002 21.78 -24.28 -12.01
N ALA A 1003 22.64 -23.95 -12.97
CA ALA A 1003 23.26 -24.92 -13.87
C ALA A 1003 24.18 -25.91 -13.13
N VAL A 1004 24.92 -25.44 -12.13
CA VAL A 1004 25.79 -26.30 -11.29
C VAL A 1004 25.09 -26.84 -10.05
N ARG A 1005 23.78 -26.59 -9.89
CA ARG A 1005 22.94 -27.07 -8.79
C ARG A 1005 23.42 -26.60 -7.40
N ASN A 1006 23.91 -25.37 -7.32
CA ASN A 1006 24.34 -24.73 -6.09
C ASN A 1006 23.17 -24.03 -5.38
N TRP A 1007 22.41 -24.78 -4.59
CA TRP A 1007 21.23 -24.25 -3.88
C TRP A 1007 21.57 -23.28 -2.74
N ASP A 1008 22.81 -23.25 -2.26
CA ASP A 1008 23.25 -22.23 -1.31
C ASP A 1008 23.37 -20.83 -1.96
N GLY A 1009 23.30 -20.75 -3.29
CA GLY A 1009 23.33 -19.50 -4.08
C GLY A 1009 22.02 -18.69 -4.08
N TRP A 1010 20.97 -19.16 -3.40
CA TRP A 1010 19.72 -18.39 -3.28
C TRP A 1010 19.91 -17.09 -2.52
N HIS A 1011 19.53 -15.98 -3.17
CA HIS A 1011 19.44 -14.66 -2.56
C HIS A 1011 17.97 -14.32 -2.27
N ARG A 1012 17.63 -14.04 -1.01
CA ARG A 1012 16.28 -13.56 -0.63
C ARG A 1012 16.28 -12.05 -0.65
N GLU A 1013 15.54 -11.46 -1.59
CA GLU A 1013 15.37 -10.00 -1.69
C GLU A 1013 14.47 -9.48 -0.56
N GLY A 1014 13.55 -10.31 -0.05
CA GLY A 1014 12.66 -10.00 1.08
C GLY A 1014 11.18 -9.94 0.69
N LEU A 1015 10.37 -9.35 1.58
CA LEU A 1015 8.93 -9.20 1.40
C LEU A 1015 8.64 -7.96 0.52
N LEU A 1016 7.88 -8.13 -0.54
CA LEU A 1016 7.52 -7.02 -1.44
C LEU A 1016 6.64 -5.98 -0.74
N PHE A 1017 5.64 -6.45 0.01
CA PHE A 1017 4.69 -5.60 0.74
C PHE A 1017 4.57 -6.05 2.20
N PRO A 1018 5.55 -5.72 3.06
CA PRO A 1018 5.57 -6.19 4.44
C PRO A 1018 4.34 -5.77 5.24
N GLY A 1019 3.79 -6.70 6.02
CA GLY A 1019 2.63 -6.51 6.90
C GLY A 1019 1.27 -6.63 6.22
N PHE A 1020 1.19 -7.09 4.97
CA PHE A 1020 -0.05 -7.08 4.18
C PHE A 1020 -0.40 -8.46 3.58
N HIS A 1021 -1.67 -8.88 3.73
CA HIS A 1021 -2.18 -10.13 3.17
C HIS A 1021 -2.19 -10.09 1.63
N ASN A 1022 -1.32 -10.86 0.98
CA ASN A 1022 -1.17 -10.81 -0.48
C ASN A 1022 -0.65 -12.14 -1.03
N LYS A 1023 -1.11 -12.52 -2.21
CA LYS A 1023 -0.74 -13.79 -2.89
C LYS A 1023 -0.67 -13.59 -4.41
N ASP A 1024 -0.35 -14.68 -5.11
CA ASP A 1024 -0.45 -14.79 -6.58
C ASP A 1024 0.33 -13.73 -7.35
N ALA A 1025 1.55 -13.46 -6.89
CA ALA A 1025 2.41 -12.53 -7.57
C ALA A 1025 3.07 -13.19 -8.80
N VAL A 1026 3.02 -12.51 -9.93
CA VAL A 1026 3.79 -12.82 -11.14
C VAL A 1026 4.51 -11.57 -11.62
N LEU A 1027 5.76 -11.72 -11.99
CA LEU A 1027 6.56 -10.65 -12.57
C LEU A 1027 6.56 -10.82 -14.09
N PHE A 1028 6.57 -9.73 -14.84
CA PHE A 1028 6.83 -9.81 -16.27
C PHE A 1028 8.31 -10.10 -16.54
N PRO A 1029 8.65 -10.91 -17.55
CA PRO A 1029 10.04 -11.24 -17.87
C PRO A 1029 10.79 -10.12 -18.62
N GLU A 1030 10.25 -8.89 -18.66
CA GLU A 1030 10.91 -7.72 -19.23
C GLU A 1030 10.46 -6.41 -18.56
N ARG A 1031 11.19 -5.33 -18.85
CA ARG A 1031 10.89 -3.98 -18.36
C ARG A 1031 9.99 -3.22 -19.33
N PHE A 1032 9.08 -2.43 -18.78
CA PHE A 1032 8.19 -1.52 -19.52
C PHE A 1032 8.51 -0.08 -19.13
N ASP A 1033 8.91 0.74 -20.10
CA ASP A 1033 9.41 2.10 -19.87
C ASP A 1033 10.49 2.17 -18.78
N GLY A 1034 11.40 1.17 -18.76
CA GLY A 1034 12.48 1.04 -17.78
C GLY A 1034 12.06 0.43 -16.43
N LYS A 1035 10.77 0.18 -16.21
CA LYS A 1035 10.22 -0.33 -14.94
C LYS A 1035 9.93 -1.82 -14.98
N LEU A 1036 10.13 -2.48 -13.85
CA LEU A 1036 9.60 -3.80 -13.57
C LEU A 1036 8.09 -3.72 -13.37
N VAL A 1037 7.37 -4.72 -13.86
CA VAL A 1037 5.92 -4.79 -13.76
C VAL A 1037 5.52 -6.10 -13.09
N LEU A 1038 4.66 -5.99 -12.08
CA LEU A 1038 4.20 -7.12 -11.28
C LEU A 1038 2.69 -7.14 -11.23
N TYR A 1039 2.11 -8.31 -11.48
CA TYR A 1039 0.74 -8.58 -11.07
C TYR A 1039 0.74 -9.28 -9.72
N HIS A 1040 -0.26 -8.97 -8.89
CA HIS A 1040 -0.49 -9.63 -7.61
C HIS A 1040 -1.96 -9.59 -7.23
N ARG A 1041 -2.32 -10.23 -6.12
CA ARG A 1041 -3.71 -10.29 -5.67
C ARG A 1041 -3.92 -9.75 -4.26
N ILE A 1042 -4.49 -8.56 -4.22
CA ILE A 1042 -5.33 -8.13 -3.09
C ILE A 1042 -6.72 -8.68 -3.35
N ALA A 1043 -7.11 -9.68 -2.57
CA ALA A 1043 -8.36 -10.39 -2.78
C ALA A 1043 -9.56 -9.41 -2.79
N PRO A 1044 -10.49 -9.54 -3.74
CA PRO A 1044 -10.66 -10.69 -4.64
C PRO A 1044 -10.01 -10.54 -6.04
N SER A 1045 -9.30 -9.45 -6.30
CA SER A 1045 -8.96 -8.98 -7.66
C SER A 1045 -7.48 -9.13 -8.01
N ILE A 1046 -7.16 -9.08 -9.32
CA ILE A 1046 -5.77 -8.99 -9.80
C ILE A 1046 -5.41 -7.51 -9.96
N TRP A 1047 -4.25 -7.16 -9.43
CA TRP A 1047 -3.69 -5.82 -9.40
C TRP A 1047 -2.39 -5.77 -10.18
N ILE A 1048 -2.05 -4.59 -10.71
CA ILE A 1048 -0.78 -4.27 -11.34
C ILE A 1048 -0.05 -3.21 -10.52
N THR A 1049 1.28 -3.35 -10.41
CA THR A 1049 2.17 -2.35 -9.81
C THR A 1049 3.51 -2.32 -10.54
N TYR A 1050 4.30 -1.28 -10.26
CA TYR A 1050 5.53 -0.95 -10.97
C TYR A 1050 6.66 -0.65 -9.98
N SER A 1051 7.90 -1.02 -10.31
CA SER A 1051 9.10 -0.67 -9.54
C SER A 1051 10.29 -0.44 -10.47
N ASP A 1052 11.23 0.40 -10.06
CA ASP A 1052 12.47 0.61 -10.81
C ASP A 1052 13.52 -0.49 -10.52
N THR A 1053 13.40 -1.18 -9.37
CA THR A 1053 14.38 -2.16 -8.87
C THR A 1053 13.73 -3.43 -8.30
N PHE A 1054 14.49 -4.53 -8.28
CA PHE A 1054 14.13 -5.78 -7.60
C PHE A 1054 14.23 -5.69 -6.07
N THR A 1055 14.93 -4.68 -5.54
CA THR A 1055 15.10 -4.46 -4.11
C THR A 1055 13.74 -4.29 -3.41
N THR A 1056 13.55 -5.02 -2.30
CA THR A 1056 12.33 -4.93 -1.50
C THR A 1056 12.52 -4.03 -0.27
N PRO A 1057 11.44 -3.43 0.29
CA PRO A 1057 10.05 -3.46 -0.18
C PRO A 1057 9.82 -2.59 -1.42
N TRP A 1058 8.78 -2.92 -2.21
CA TRP A 1058 8.38 -2.12 -3.36
C TRP A 1058 7.52 -0.91 -2.95
N PRO A 1059 7.44 0.14 -3.80
CA PRO A 1059 6.58 1.30 -3.56
C PRO A 1059 5.11 0.89 -3.40
N ARG A 1060 4.36 1.71 -2.65
CA ARG A 1060 2.96 1.42 -2.27
C ARG A 1060 1.92 2.10 -3.13
N ASP A 1061 2.33 3.16 -3.79
CA ASP A 1061 1.46 3.92 -4.68
C ASP A 1061 1.50 3.34 -6.08
N GLY A 1062 0.49 3.66 -6.89
CA GLY A 1062 0.42 3.22 -8.29
C GLY A 1062 -0.12 1.81 -8.50
N HIS A 1063 -0.58 1.12 -7.45
CA HIS A 1063 -1.33 -0.12 -7.57
C HIS A 1063 -2.70 0.13 -8.20
N LYS A 1064 -3.03 -0.61 -9.26
CA LYS A 1064 -4.32 -0.49 -9.97
C LYS A 1064 -4.98 -1.85 -10.14
N ILE A 1065 -6.30 -1.89 -10.10
CA ILE A 1065 -7.06 -3.10 -10.43
C ILE A 1065 -7.05 -3.24 -11.95
N ILE A 1066 -6.42 -4.32 -12.44
CA ILE A 1066 -6.47 -4.69 -13.85
C ILE A 1066 -7.66 -5.60 -14.15
N LEU A 1067 -7.98 -6.50 -13.22
CA LEU A 1067 -9.05 -7.48 -13.40
C LEU A 1067 -9.80 -7.70 -12.08
N GLY A 1068 -11.13 -7.60 -12.15
CA GLY A 1068 -12.02 -7.95 -11.04
C GLY A 1068 -12.77 -9.27 -11.24
N THR A 1069 -13.39 -9.75 -10.17
CA THR A 1069 -14.29 -10.90 -10.24
C THR A 1069 -15.55 -10.56 -11.04
N ARG A 1070 -16.00 -11.51 -11.85
CA ARG A 1070 -17.33 -11.42 -12.47
C ARG A 1070 -18.40 -11.76 -11.43
N SER A 1071 -19.66 -11.60 -11.77
CA SER A 1071 -20.79 -11.94 -10.88
C SER A 1071 -21.69 -12.99 -11.51
N GLY A 1072 -22.82 -13.27 -10.86
CA GLY A 1072 -23.81 -14.23 -11.30
C GLY A 1072 -23.30 -15.67 -11.23
N MET A 1073 -23.57 -16.45 -12.26
CA MET A 1073 -23.26 -17.88 -12.35
C MET A 1073 -21.91 -18.15 -13.05
N THR A 1074 -20.98 -17.19 -13.00
CA THR A 1074 -19.67 -17.30 -13.64
C THR A 1074 -18.67 -18.09 -12.78
N TRP A 1075 -17.69 -18.72 -13.44
CA TRP A 1075 -16.73 -19.61 -12.79
C TRP A 1075 -15.64 -18.88 -11.98
N ASP A 1076 -15.49 -17.56 -12.18
CA ASP A 1076 -14.47 -16.70 -11.58
C ASP A 1076 -15.08 -15.57 -10.74
N ALA A 1077 -16.14 -15.91 -9.99
CA ALA A 1077 -17.03 -14.97 -9.32
C ALA A 1077 -16.65 -14.59 -7.88
N VAL A 1078 -15.92 -15.44 -7.16
CA VAL A 1078 -15.58 -15.21 -5.74
C VAL A 1078 -14.23 -14.52 -5.59
N LYS A 1079 -13.22 -15.03 -6.28
CA LYS A 1079 -11.86 -14.48 -6.32
C LYS A 1079 -11.13 -14.99 -7.54
N ILE A 1080 -10.18 -14.18 -7.99
CA ILE A 1080 -9.26 -14.49 -9.09
C ILE A 1080 -7.82 -14.25 -8.65
N GLY A 1081 -6.86 -14.84 -9.34
CA GLY A 1081 -5.44 -14.60 -9.09
C GLY A 1081 -4.59 -15.03 -10.29
N ALA A 1082 -3.46 -14.37 -10.48
CA ALA A 1082 -2.51 -14.75 -11.52
C ALA A 1082 -2.00 -16.17 -11.24
N GLY A 1083 -1.96 -16.99 -12.29
CA GLY A 1083 -1.49 -18.37 -12.22
C GLY A 1083 -0.02 -18.45 -12.58
N ALA A 1084 0.23 -18.83 -13.84
CA ALA A 1084 1.55 -18.92 -14.43
C ALA A 1084 2.13 -17.53 -14.76
N GLN A 1085 3.44 -17.50 -14.97
CA GLN A 1085 4.13 -16.32 -15.48
C GLN A 1085 3.54 -15.85 -16.83
N PRO A 1086 3.58 -14.54 -17.14
CA PRO A 1086 3.11 -14.02 -18.42
C PRO A 1086 3.88 -14.64 -19.60
N ILE A 1087 3.15 -15.15 -20.60
CA ILE A 1087 3.74 -15.77 -21.79
C ILE A 1087 3.67 -14.78 -22.95
N LYS A 1088 4.82 -14.45 -23.55
CA LYS A 1088 4.87 -13.54 -24.69
C LYS A 1088 4.41 -14.25 -25.96
N THR A 1089 3.40 -13.69 -26.63
CA THR A 1089 2.93 -14.15 -27.94
C THR A 1089 3.00 -13.01 -28.94
N LYS A 1090 2.93 -13.31 -30.25
CA LYS A 1090 2.83 -12.27 -31.29
C LYS A 1090 1.55 -11.41 -31.22
N TYR A 1091 0.62 -11.75 -30.32
CA TYR A 1091 -0.68 -11.11 -30.18
C TYR A 1091 -0.83 -10.31 -28.87
N GLY A 1092 0.13 -10.41 -27.95
CA GLY A 1092 0.00 -9.92 -26.59
C GLY A 1092 0.64 -10.85 -25.56
N TRP A 1093 0.62 -10.42 -24.30
CA TRP A 1093 0.99 -11.24 -23.16
C TRP A 1093 -0.18 -12.12 -22.76
N LEU A 1094 -0.04 -13.43 -22.96
CA LEU A 1094 -1.03 -14.42 -22.56
C LEU A 1094 -0.82 -14.78 -21.09
N HIS A 1095 -1.88 -14.63 -20.30
CA HIS A 1095 -1.91 -14.95 -18.89
C HIS A 1095 -2.86 -16.10 -18.64
N ILE A 1096 -2.42 -17.09 -17.86
CA ILE A 1096 -3.28 -18.15 -17.34
C ILE A 1096 -3.57 -17.81 -15.89
N TYR A 1097 -4.84 -17.67 -15.55
CA TYR A 1097 -5.28 -17.24 -14.22
C TYR A 1097 -6.26 -18.26 -13.65
N HIS A 1098 -6.36 -18.30 -12.32
CA HIS A 1098 -7.38 -19.10 -11.65
C HIS A 1098 -8.57 -18.23 -11.26
N GLY A 1099 -9.74 -18.87 -11.22
CA GLY A 1099 -11.00 -18.29 -10.77
C GLY A 1099 -11.74 -19.30 -9.91
N VAL A 1100 -12.48 -18.76 -8.94
CA VAL A 1100 -13.22 -19.55 -7.95
C VAL A 1100 -14.69 -19.18 -8.03
N ASP A 1101 -15.57 -20.19 -8.05
CA ASP A 1101 -17.02 -20.02 -8.00
C ASP A 1101 -17.57 -20.13 -6.57
N TYR A 1102 -18.88 -19.95 -6.41
CA TYR A 1102 -19.57 -20.01 -5.11
C TYR A 1102 -19.64 -21.41 -4.49
N VAL A 1103 -19.26 -22.46 -5.21
CA VAL A 1103 -19.09 -23.81 -4.64
C VAL A 1103 -17.62 -24.14 -4.37
N PHE A 1104 -16.76 -23.12 -4.36
CA PHE A 1104 -15.32 -23.20 -4.13
C PHE A 1104 -14.58 -24.11 -5.11
N CYS A 1105 -15.09 -24.26 -6.34
CA CYS A 1105 -14.39 -24.98 -7.40
C CYS A 1105 -13.39 -24.05 -8.11
N TYR A 1106 -12.11 -24.43 -8.11
CA TYR A 1106 -11.05 -23.67 -8.76
C TYR A 1106 -10.86 -24.17 -10.18
N ARG A 1107 -10.95 -23.24 -11.14
CA ARG A 1107 -10.74 -23.50 -12.57
C ARG A 1107 -9.70 -22.54 -13.13
N LEU A 1108 -9.16 -22.87 -14.30
CA LEU A 1108 -8.24 -22.00 -15.03
C LEU A 1108 -8.95 -21.33 -16.21
N GLY A 1109 -8.61 -20.08 -16.46
CA GLY A 1109 -8.98 -19.32 -17.66
C GLY A 1109 -7.79 -18.56 -18.21
N VAL A 1110 -8.02 -17.78 -19.26
CA VAL A 1110 -6.98 -16.96 -19.88
C VAL A 1110 -7.39 -15.52 -20.08
N PHE A 1111 -6.42 -14.62 -20.03
CA PHE A 1111 -6.58 -13.25 -20.49
C PHE A 1111 -5.34 -12.78 -21.24
N LEU A 1112 -5.48 -11.75 -22.07
CA LEU A 1112 -4.45 -11.21 -22.95
C LEU A 1112 -4.28 -9.72 -22.69
N THR A 1113 -3.05 -9.25 -22.54
CA THR A 1113 -2.72 -7.81 -22.42
C THR A 1113 -1.80 -7.36 -23.55
N SER A 1114 -1.76 -6.05 -23.82
CA SER A 1114 -0.91 -5.45 -24.86
C SER A 1114 0.58 -5.68 -24.58
N LEU A 1115 1.35 -5.84 -25.66
CA LEU A 1115 2.81 -5.99 -25.60
C LEU A 1115 3.50 -4.70 -25.14
N GLU A 1116 2.90 -3.55 -25.41
CA GLU A 1116 3.43 -2.22 -25.11
C GLU A 1116 2.97 -1.73 -23.74
N ASP A 1117 1.70 -1.97 -23.40
CA ASP A 1117 1.11 -1.54 -22.13
C ASP A 1117 0.50 -2.73 -21.38
N PRO A 1118 1.16 -3.23 -20.32
CA PRO A 1118 0.68 -4.35 -19.53
C PRO A 1118 -0.55 -3.99 -18.69
N ALA A 1119 -0.96 -2.73 -18.60
CA ALA A 1119 -2.23 -2.35 -17.99
C ALA A 1119 -3.42 -2.57 -18.95
N LYS A 1120 -3.19 -2.61 -20.27
CA LYS A 1120 -4.25 -2.65 -21.27
C LYS A 1120 -4.71 -4.09 -21.55
N LEU A 1121 -5.93 -4.43 -21.10
CA LEU A 1121 -6.58 -5.71 -21.36
C LEU A 1121 -7.13 -5.76 -22.80
N ILE A 1122 -6.82 -6.83 -23.53
CA ILE A 1122 -7.27 -7.08 -24.91
C ILE A 1122 -8.39 -8.13 -24.93
N TYR A 1123 -8.25 -9.20 -24.16
CA TYR A 1123 -9.19 -10.32 -24.13
C TYR A 1123 -9.20 -10.98 -22.75
N ARG A 1124 -10.36 -11.52 -22.34
CA ARG A 1124 -10.51 -12.40 -21.18
C ARG A 1124 -11.52 -13.49 -21.53
N SER A 1125 -11.17 -14.76 -21.33
CA SER A 1125 -12.05 -15.87 -21.66
C SER A 1125 -13.35 -15.81 -20.83
N PRO A 1126 -14.53 -16.00 -21.44
CA PRO A 1126 -15.78 -16.10 -20.68
C PRO A 1126 -15.90 -17.46 -19.97
N ASN A 1127 -15.31 -18.50 -20.55
CA ASN A 1127 -15.32 -19.88 -20.06
C ASN A 1127 -13.98 -20.28 -19.40
N PRO A 1128 -13.98 -21.32 -18.54
CA PRO A 1128 -12.75 -21.94 -18.07
C PRO A 1128 -12.12 -22.78 -19.19
N VAL A 1129 -10.80 -22.75 -19.31
CA VAL A 1129 -10.00 -23.56 -20.24
C VAL A 1129 -9.59 -24.90 -19.64
N LEU A 1130 -9.55 -25.02 -18.30
CA LEU A 1130 -9.35 -26.28 -17.56
C LEU A 1130 -10.17 -26.25 -16.27
N GLU A 1131 -10.79 -27.38 -15.92
CA GLU A 1131 -11.59 -27.53 -14.70
C GLU A 1131 -11.41 -28.94 -14.08
N PRO A 1132 -11.75 -29.15 -12.80
CA PRO A 1132 -11.66 -30.47 -12.19
C PRO A 1132 -12.65 -31.47 -12.84
N GLU A 1133 -12.14 -32.54 -13.44
CA GLU A 1133 -12.98 -33.58 -14.08
C GLU A 1133 -12.56 -35.00 -13.66
N THR A 1134 -11.28 -35.18 -13.33
CA THR A 1134 -10.71 -36.47 -12.95
C THR A 1134 -10.75 -36.70 -11.45
N SER A 1135 -10.63 -37.95 -11.00
CA SER A 1135 -10.68 -38.29 -9.58
C SER A 1135 -9.60 -37.63 -8.73
N TYR A 1136 -8.42 -37.36 -9.30
CA TYR A 1136 -7.32 -36.70 -8.58
C TYR A 1136 -7.47 -35.17 -8.51
N GLU A 1137 -8.28 -34.57 -9.38
CA GLU A 1137 -8.60 -33.12 -9.37
C GLU A 1137 -9.83 -32.83 -8.50
N LEU A 1138 -10.84 -33.70 -8.56
CA LEU A 1138 -12.00 -33.64 -7.69
C LEU A 1138 -11.60 -33.91 -6.24
N GLY A 1139 -10.65 -34.83 -6.03
CA GLY A 1139 -10.14 -35.19 -4.72
C GLY A 1139 -11.17 -35.92 -3.86
N VAL A 1140 -10.73 -36.34 -2.67
CA VAL A 1140 -11.61 -36.96 -1.67
C VAL A 1140 -11.51 -36.15 -0.38
N SER A 1141 -12.64 -35.69 0.14
CA SER A 1141 -12.70 -34.94 1.40
C SER A 1141 -12.01 -35.71 2.53
N GLY A 1142 -11.09 -35.06 3.24
CA GLY A 1142 -10.29 -35.66 4.32
C GLY A 1142 -9.06 -36.47 3.85
N LYS A 1143 -8.85 -36.64 2.54
CA LYS A 1143 -7.63 -37.22 1.97
C LYS A 1143 -6.85 -36.24 1.10
N SER A 1144 -7.56 -35.36 0.40
CA SER A 1144 -6.99 -34.24 -0.35
C SER A 1144 -6.94 -32.99 0.51
N TRP A 1145 -5.97 -32.10 0.29
CA TRP A 1145 -5.89 -30.83 1.03
C TRP A 1145 -7.09 -29.93 0.68
N VAL A 1146 -7.37 -29.71 -0.61
CA VAL A 1146 -8.52 -28.93 -1.08
C VAL A 1146 -9.18 -29.63 -2.27
N PRO A 1147 -10.35 -30.28 -2.10
CA PRO A 1147 -11.11 -30.88 -3.21
C PRO A 1147 -11.57 -29.86 -4.27
N ASN A 1148 -11.88 -30.33 -5.48
CA ASN A 1148 -12.36 -29.52 -6.62
C ASN A 1148 -11.40 -28.40 -7.05
N VAL A 1149 -10.11 -28.73 -7.20
CA VAL A 1149 -9.08 -27.75 -7.56
C VAL A 1149 -8.27 -28.18 -8.77
N VAL A 1150 -8.16 -27.29 -9.75
CA VAL A 1150 -7.02 -27.18 -10.66
C VAL A 1150 -6.37 -25.79 -10.47
N PHE A 1151 -5.08 -25.76 -10.16
CA PHE A 1151 -4.35 -24.53 -9.85
C PHE A 1151 -2.97 -24.52 -10.52
N THR A 1152 -2.56 -23.46 -11.20
CA THR A 1152 -1.24 -23.39 -11.87
C THR A 1152 -0.39 -22.24 -11.35
N CYS A 1153 0.92 -22.47 -11.29
CA CYS A 1153 1.93 -21.44 -11.08
C CYS A 1153 2.97 -21.40 -12.20
N GLY A 1154 2.84 -22.25 -13.23
CA GLY A 1154 3.90 -22.48 -14.20
C GLY A 1154 3.39 -23.03 -15.52
N ALA A 1155 3.73 -22.33 -16.60
CA ALA A 1155 3.47 -22.78 -17.95
C ALA A 1155 4.68 -22.46 -18.84
N VAL A 1156 5.01 -23.39 -19.74
CA VAL A 1156 6.18 -23.28 -20.61
C VAL A 1156 5.81 -23.69 -22.03
N PRO A 1157 6.48 -23.16 -23.06
CA PRO A 1157 6.34 -23.69 -24.39
C PRO A 1157 6.94 -25.10 -24.50
N THR A 1158 6.34 -25.91 -25.37
CA THR A 1158 6.82 -27.27 -25.65
C THR A 1158 8.21 -27.23 -26.30
N GLU A 1159 8.44 -26.24 -27.16
CA GLU A 1159 9.75 -25.95 -27.76
C GLU A 1159 10.34 -24.67 -27.15
N ASP A 1160 11.67 -24.55 -27.16
CA ASP A 1160 12.36 -23.38 -26.60
C ASP A 1160 12.21 -22.16 -27.53
N LYS A 1161 11.18 -21.35 -27.27
CA LYS A 1161 10.81 -20.19 -28.08
C LYS A 1161 10.29 -19.05 -27.20
N GLU A 1162 10.88 -17.87 -27.37
CA GLU A 1162 10.58 -16.69 -26.55
C GLU A 1162 9.24 -16.03 -26.90
N ILE A 1163 8.92 -15.94 -28.20
CA ILE A 1163 7.67 -15.33 -28.70
C ILE A 1163 6.87 -16.39 -29.44
N LEU A 1164 5.68 -16.72 -28.91
CA LEU A 1164 4.84 -17.76 -29.50
C LEU A 1164 3.91 -17.24 -30.60
N ASP A 1165 3.72 -18.04 -31.64
CA ASP A 1165 2.72 -17.91 -32.68
C ASP A 1165 1.57 -18.91 -32.46
N GLU A 1166 0.65 -18.98 -33.42
CA GLU A 1166 -0.63 -19.67 -33.28
C GLU A 1166 -0.51 -21.21 -33.26
N GLU A 1167 0.54 -21.78 -33.84
CA GLU A 1167 0.74 -23.22 -33.91
C GLU A 1167 1.57 -23.79 -32.77
N ASP A 1168 2.27 -22.93 -32.02
CA ASP A 1168 3.03 -23.32 -30.86
C ASP A 1168 2.12 -23.87 -29.75
N GLU A 1169 2.60 -24.90 -29.05
CA GLU A 1169 1.91 -25.58 -27.97
C GLU A 1169 2.52 -25.23 -26.62
N LEU A 1170 1.66 -24.94 -25.64
CA LEU A 1170 2.00 -24.67 -24.26
C LEU A 1170 1.74 -25.90 -23.39
N LEU A 1171 2.66 -26.18 -22.48
CA LEU A 1171 2.50 -27.10 -21.36
C LEU A 1171 2.18 -26.31 -20.10
N VAL A 1172 1.05 -26.60 -19.48
CA VAL A 1172 0.56 -25.96 -18.26
C VAL A 1172 0.61 -26.97 -17.13
N TYR A 1173 1.49 -26.75 -16.15
CA TYR A 1173 1.61 -27.60 -14.98
C TYR A 1173 0.66 -27.12 -13.89
N TYR A 1174 -0.11 -28.03 -13.31
CA TYR A 1174 -1.16 -27.67 -12.39
C TYR A 1174 -1.25 -28.64 -11.20
N GLY A 1175 -1.53 -28.09 -10.02
CA GLY A 1175 -1.94 -28.85 -8.84
C GLY A 1175 -3.37 -29.38 -9.01
N GLY A 1176 -3.58 -30.66 -8.71
CA GLY A 1176 -4.88 -31.31 -8.63
C GLY A 1176 -5.26 -31.56 -7.17
N ALA A 1177 -6.40 -31.02 -6.77
CA ALA A 1177 -6.93 -31.10 -5.40
C ALA A 1177 -5.93 -30.71 -4.28
N ASP A 1178 -4.98 -29.81 -4.57
CA ASP A 1178 -3.83 -29.48 -3.71
C ASP A 1178 -3.12 -30.73 -3.14
N THR A 1179 -2.97 -31.78 -3.96
CA THR A 1179 -2.45 -33.08 -3.52
C THR A 1179 -1.42 -33.68 -4.48
N VAL A 1180 -1.62 -33.49 -5.78
CA VAL A 1180 -0.76 -34.02 -6.85
C VAL A 1180 -0.49 -32.95 -7.90
N ILE A 1181 0.45 -33.19 -8.82
CA ILE A 1181 0.68 -32.33 -9.98
C ILE A 1181 0.37 -33.09 -11.27
N GLY A 1182 -0.38 -32.45 -12.17
CA GLY A 1182 -0.59 -32.86 -13.55
C GLY A 1182 -0.04 -31.84 -14.53
N VAL A 1183 -0.09 -32.20 -15.82
CA VAL A 1183 0.21 -31.30 -16.94
C VAL A 1183 -0.90 -31.39 -17.99
N ALA A 1184 -1.26 -30.26 -18.58
CA ALA A 1184 -2.18 -30.15 -19.71
C ALA A 1184 -1.53 -29.34 -20.84
N SER A 1185 -1.96 -29.56 -22.08
CA SER A 1185 -1.46 -28.82 -23.24
C SER A 1185 -2.57 -28.12 -24.02
N ALA A 1186 -2.20 -27.02 -24.69
CA ALA A 1186 -3.06 -26.33 -25.65
C ALA A 1186 -2.21 -25.53 -26.64
N LYS A 1187 -2.69 -25.37 -27.88
CA LYS A 1187 -2.06 -24.43 -28.80
C LYS A 1187 -2.46 -23.00 -28.48
N VAL A 1188 -1.60 -22.04 -28.81
CA VAL A 1188 -1.91 -20.61 -28.62
C VAL A 1188 -3.20 -20.21 -29.33
N LYS A 1189 -3.47 -20.74 -30.54
CA LYS A 1189 -4.72 -20.45 -31.28
C LYS A 1189 -5.99 -20.97 -30.60
N ASP A 1190 -5.87 -21.97 -29.74
CA ASP A 1190 -6.99 -22.52 -28.99
C ASP A 1190 -7.30 -21.59 -27.80
N LEU A 1191 -6.27 -21.03 -27.17
CA LEU A 1191 -6.42 -20.11 -26.03
C LEU A 1191 -6.75 -18.67 -26.45
N ILE A 1192 -6.31 -18.23 -27.63
CA ILE A 1192 -6.54 -16.89 -28.18
C ILE A 1192 -7.45 -17.00 -29.42
N PRO A 1193 -8.74 -16.61 -29.32
CA PRO A 1193 -9.67 -16.68 -30.43
C PRO A 1193 -9.22 -15.85 -31.64
N GLU A 1194 -9.63 -16.29 -32.84
CA GLU A 1194 -9.21 -15.69 -34.13
C GLU A 1194 -9.37 -14.17 -34.20
N LYS A 1195 -10.48 -13.63 -33.66
CA LYS A 1195 -10.78 -12.20 -33.59
C LYS A 1195 -9.63 -11.38 -32.96
N TYR A 1196 -8.96 -11.93 -31.95
CA TYR A 1196 -7.89 -11.23 -31.21
C TYR A 1196 -6.50 -11.56 -31.75
N ARG A 1197 -6.39 -12.53 -32.68
CA ARG A 1197 -5.17 -12.82 -33.43
C ARG A 1197 -4.97 -11.93 -34.67
N GLN A 1198 -6.00 -11.16 -35.05
CA GLN A 1198 -5.99 -10.30 -36.23
C GLN A 1198 -5.84 -8.80 -35.90
N LEU A 1199 -5.80 -8.44 -34.61
CA LEU A 1199 -5.56 -7.08 -34.19
C LEU A 1199 -4.08 -6.73 -34.47
N PRO A 1200 -3.81 -5.59 -35.14
CA PRO A 1200 -2.46 -5.22 -35.60
C PRO A 1200 -1.50 -4.89 -34.46
#